data_AF-A0A7R9H402-F1
#
_entry.id   AF-A0A7R9H402-F1
#
_cell.length_a   1.000
_cell.length_b   1.000
_cell.length_c   1.000
_cell.angle_alpha   90.00
_cell.angle_beta   90.00
_cell.angle_gamma   90.00
#
_symmetry.space_group_name_H-M   'P 1'
#
loop_
_entity.id
_entity.type
_entity.pdbx_description
1 polymer ?
#
loop_
_entity_poly.entity_id
_entity_poly.type
_entity_poly.pdbx_seq_one_letter_code
_entity_poly.pdbx_strand_id
1 'polypeptide(L)'
;GDRDGVNVSLLVPLVRKAELSRSEVQILIDLLLNKQQGPNDEHSEWYEGRQDPVVKLKKQLAEKEKALAEEQEAAQAVQSKLRELRSELNSERSRLTQMCRQLEEGLTAKTSEVQTLITRLQLATEAASAEKQALVQQGQQHCVIAGPTGAAGNYHCVIAGPTGAAGNYHCVIAGPTGAAASIKIQRGTYPALSAAGKGSDSRGLPTGDTRSAAVNLNCTLHASVRLLIVTSWTVLQAEGAYKAQVGQLQAQLHEQLNVNASLAVQLRDAQLERDGITQQLAHLQEVAVRAEEITRQLEDSNHARSEVEHQLTALQHHDYEKTKEIQAERSRITARSEVEHQLTALQHHDYEKTKEIQAERLRLGSDLEQLQAQVQRLREDNEHLTHQVSSLSGLEDEVSQLREENESLAAQVTAVTERPAAEGRENGDLNYPEEDKAAFINHDIVVKQKDSLIESLTSELNIHKTETSKLSEELEVQREKNNALRTKNWKAMEALSTTEKSLETKVKQIEKLVSEATERVRLEEQTITKTLLQRIFPEVIVEDVKTFDQWLEIFESRACILLSDLKSRLVQVDNTALEAENAKLEALVAHYKTIIEETEGMLNRLQNHVEKEEARWKQLLEVKETELQTLREEKERLEGSHEATCEVCGVEFAYSCIEKSLPHIVTERDEEVKKLWKAYFERLVNLEGEGLVGKNQEEELN
;
A
#
# COMPACT_ATOMS: atom_id res chain seq x y z
N GLY A 1 -41.02 19.18 47.36
CA GLY A 1 -42.23 19.99 47.43
C GLY A 1 -43.20 19.24 48.30
N ASP A 2 -43.16 19.50 49.60
CA ASP A 2 -44.09 18.92 50.56
C ASP A 2 -45.48 19.50 50.32
N ARG A 3 -46.47 18.63 50.12
CA ARG A 3 -47.88 18.99 50.25
C ARG A 3 -48.30 18.51 51.64
N ASP A 4 -48.57 19.48 52.51
CA ASP A 4 -49.27 19.31 53.78
C ASP A 4 -50.67 18.73 53.54
N GLY A 5 -50.77 17.40 53.48
CA GLY A 5 -52.03 16.67 53.56
C GLY A 5 -52.23 16.20 55.00
N VAL A 6 -53.19 16.78 55.72
CA VAL A 6 -53.57 16.29 57.05
C VAL A 6 -54.05 14.85 56.91
N ASN A 7 -53.36 13.92 57.58
CA ASN A 7 -53.60 12.49 57.46
C ASN A 7 -55.01 12.13 57.98
N VAL A 8 -55.80 11.39 57.19
CA VAL A 8 -57.16 10.94 57.54
C VAL A 8 -57.18 10.16 58.86
N SER A 9 -56.08 9.48 59.20
CA SER A 9 -55.92 8.76 60.47
C SER A 9 -55.87 9.68 61.70
N LEU A 10 -55.54 10.97 61.53
CA LEU A 10 -55.58 11.99 62.59
C LEU A 10 -56.94 12.69 62.67
N LEU A 11 -57.62 12.87 61.54
CA LEU A 11 -58.94 13.50 61.46
C LEU A 11 -60.05 12.64 62.06
N VAL A 12 -60.04 11.33 61.83
CA VAL A 12 -61.08 10.41 62.32
C VAL A 12 -61.18 10.38 63.86
N PRO A 13 -60.07 10.30 64.63
CA PRO A 13 -60.12 10.41 66.08
C PRO A 13 -60.56 11.79 66.58
N LEU A 14 -60.18 12.87 65.91
CA LEU A 14 -60.52 14.24 66.29
C LEU A 14 -62.01 14.52 66.11
N VAL A 15 -62.60 14.08 64.99
CA VAL A 15 -64.04 14.20 64.74
C VAL A 15 -64.83 13.28 65.67
N ARG A 16 -64.32 12.07 65.99
CA ARG A 16 -64.96 11.18 66.97
C ARG A 16 -64.96 11.71 68.40
N LYS A 17 -63.96 12.53 68.77
CA LYS A 17 -63.84 13.14 70.10
C LYS A 17 -64.48 14.52 70.19
N ALA A 18 -64.89 15.11 69.07
CA ALA A 18 -65.59 16.38 69.05
C ALA A 18 -67.04 16.17 69.52
N GLU A 19 -67.43 16.83 70.61
CA GLU A 19 -68.81 16.85 71.11
C GLU A 19 -69.68 17.75 70.21
N LEU A 20 -69.99 17.26 69.01
CA LEU A 20 -70.83 17.95 68.05
C LEU A 20 -72.31 17.70 68.35
N SER A 21 -73.11 18.77 68.39
CA SER A 21 -74.57 18.68 68.53
C SER A 21 -75.20 18.04 67.29
N ARG A 22 -76.40 17.48 67.42
CA ARG A 22 -77.12 16.84 66.30
C ARG A 22 -77.32 17.78 65.10
N SER A 23 -77.49 19.08 65.34
CA SER A 23 -77.55 20.11 64.30
C SER A 23 -76.21 20.32 63.60
N GLU A 24 -75.09 20.30 64.33
CA GLU A 24 -73.75 20.46 63.75
C GLU A 24 -73.32 19.22 62.98
N VAL A 25 -73.67 18.03 63.46
CA VAL A 25 -73.48 16.77 62.70
C VAL A 25 -74.29 16.79 61.41
N GLN A 26 -75.55 17.24 61.44
CA GLN A 26 -76.36 17.35 60.23
C GLN A 26 -75.83 18.41 59.25
N ILE A 27 -75.40 19.58 59.76
CA ILE A 27 -74.76 20.63 58.93
C ILE A 27 -73.48 20.09 58.28
N LEU A 28 -72.66 19.31 59.00
CA LEU A 28 -71.45 18.69 58.46
C LEU A 28 -71.78 17.64 57.40
N ILE A 29 -72.81 16.81 57.63
CA ILE A 29 -73.32 15.84 56.65
C ILE A 29 -73.81 16.56 55.39
N ASP A 30 -74.59 17.62 55.54
CA ASP A 30 -75.15 18.39 54.43
C ASP A 30 -74.06 19.15 53.65
N LEU A 31 -73.02 19.66 54.32
CA LEU A 31 -71.85 20.29 53.69
C LEU A 31 -71.00 19.27 52.92
N LEU A 32 -70.78 18.08 53.49
CA LEU A 32 -70.02 17.02 52.84
C LEU A 32 -70.80 16.42 51.66
N LEU A 33 -72.12 16.24 51.78
CA LEU A 33 -73.00 15.78 50.70
C LEU A 33 -73.17 16.83 49.60
N ASN A 34 -73.35 18.11 49.94
CA ASN A 34 -73.42 19.20 48.94
C ASN A 34 -72.09 19.40 48.21
N LYS A 35 -70.94 19.18 48.87
CA LYS A 35 -69.64 19.14 48.20
C LYS A 35 -69.44 17.90 47.32
N GLN A 36 -70.18 16.83 47.57
CA GLN A 36 -70.17 15.62 46.75
C GLN A 36 -71.09 15.70 45.52
N GLN A 37 -72.05 16.64 45.50
CA GLN A 37 -73.07 16.75 44.44
C GLN A 37 -73.13 18.13 43.74
N GLY A 38 -72.30 19.11 44.13
CA GLY A 38 -72.27 20.43 43.49
C GLY A 38 -71.54 20.42 42.13
N PRO A 39 -72.02 21.14 41.10
CA PRO A 39 -71.41 21.18 39.76
C PRO A 39 -70.22 22.15 39.69
N ASN A 40 -69.38 22.20 40.73
CA ASN A 40 -68.19 23.03 40.77
C ASN A 40 -66.93 22.22 40.45
N ASP A 41 -66.31 22.65 39.38
CA ASP A 41 -65.15 22.15 38.61
C ASP A 41 -63.82 21.98 39.41
N GLU A 42 -63.86 21.93 40.74
CA GLU A 42 -62.68 21.75 41.60
C GLU A 42 -62.67 20.42 42.39
N HIS A 43 -63.69 19.57 42.22
CA HIS A 43 -63.76 18.26 42.87
C HIS A 43 -63.40 17.07 41.96
N SER A 44 -62.76 17.32 40.82
CA SER A 44 -62.24 16.26 39.94
C SER A 44 -61.03 15.49 40.54
N GLU A 45 -60.42 15.99 41.62
CA GLU A 45 -59.23 15.34 42.21
C GLU A 45 -59.51 14.06 43.02
N TRP A 46 -60.75 13.79 43.43
CA TRP A 46 -61.04 12.58 44.22
C TRP A 46 -61.55 11.37 43.42
N TYR A 47 -62.12 11.57 42.22
CA TYR A 47 -62.67 10.45 41.46
C TYR A 47 -62.38 10.43 39.95
N GLU A 48 -61.83 11.50 39.32
CA GLU A 48 -61.66 11.54 37.85
C GLU A 48 -60.28 11.98 37.33
N GLY A 49 -59.28 12.16 38.20
CA GLY A 49 -57.96 12.67 37.81
C GLY A 49 -56.80 11.66 37.71
N ARG A 50 -56.99 10.38 38.03
CA ARG A 50 -55.98 9.35 37.71
C ARG A 50 -56.44 8.60 36.49
N GLN A 51 -55.85 8.88 35.33
CA GLN A 51 -55.47 7.76 34.46
C GLN A 51 -54.82 6.74 35.38
N ASP A 52 -55.49 5.61 35.56
CA ASP A 52 -55.11 4.53 36.45
C ASP A 52 -53.58 4.40 36.41
N PRO A 53 -52.84 4.59 37.53
CA PRO A 53 -51.38 4.55 37.51
C PRO A 53 -50.86 3.28 36.84
N VAL A 54 -51.66 2.21 36.84
CA VAL A 54 -51.42 0.98 36.08
C VAL A 54 -51.43 1.20 34.57
N VAL A 55 -52.33 2.00 33.99
CA VAL A 55 -52.37 2.34 32.55
C VAL A 55 -51.17 3.19 32.15
N LYS A 56 -50.77 4.16 32.98
CA LYS A 56 -49.57 4.97 32.73
C LYS A 56 -48.29 4.11 32.81
N LEU A 57 -48.21 3.22 33.80
CA LEU A 57 -47.11 2.26 33.93
C LEU A 57 -47.09 1.25 32.78
N LYS A 58 -48.25 0.76 32.32
CA LYS A 58 -48.36 -0.11 31.13
C LYS A 58 -47.90 0.61 29.87
N LYS A 59 -48.27 1.88 29.68
CA LYS A 59 -47.80 2.68 28.53
C LYS A 59 -46.29 2.89 28.59
N GLN A 60 -45.75 3.24 29.76
CA GLN A 60 -44.31 3.41 29.95
C GLN A 60 -43.54 2.08 29.77
N LEU A 61 -44.11 0.96 30.23
CA LEU A 61 -43.55 -0.36 30.03
C LEU A 61 -43.51 -0.70 28.53
N ALA A 62 -44.61 -0.49 27.81
CA ALA A 62 -44.68 -0.73 26.36
C ALA A 62 -43.72 0.18 25.58
N GLU A 63 -43.57 1.46 25.97
CA GLU A 63 -42.58 2.37 25.39
C GLU A 63 -41.14 1.91 25.66
N LYS A 64 -40.85 1.40 26.86
CA LYS A 64 -39.53 0.85 27.22
C LYS A 64 -39.24 -0.48 26.54
N GLU A 65 -40.22 -1.36 26.40
CA GLU A 65 -40.11 -2.61 25.63
C GLU A 65 -39.86 -2.32 24.15
N LYS A 66 -40.56 -1.32 23.58
CA LYS A 66 -40.31 -0.88 22.21
C LYS A 66 -38.90 -0.30 22.04
N ALA A 67 -38.44 0.57 22.94
CA ALA A 67 -37.09 1.12 22.90
C ALA A 67 -36.01 0.03 23.06
N LEU A 68 -36.26 -0.97 23.91
CA LEU A 68 -35.37 -2.12 24.07
C LEU A 68 -35.29 -2.96 22.80
N ALA A 69 -36.41 -3.17 22.10
CA ALA A 69 -36.44 -3.89 20.84
C ALA A 69 -35.66 -3.13 19.73
N GLU A 70 -35.84 -1.81 19.63
CA GLU A 70 -35.10 -0.96 18.70
C GLU A 70 -33.59 -0.97 18.99
N GLU A 71 -33.19 -0.96 20.27
CA GLU A 71 -31.79 -1.04 20.66
C GLU A 71 -31.18 -2.42 20.38
N GLN A 72 -31.95 -3.51 20.58
CA GLN A 72 -31.54 -4.87 20.20
C GLN A 72 -31.36 -5.01 18.69
N GLU A 73 -32.24 -4.43 17.89
CA GLU A 73 -32.14 -4.43 16.42
C GLU A 73 -30.92 -3.62 15.95
N ALA A 74 -30.70 -2.43 16.54
CA ALA A 74 -29.51 -1.63 16.28
C ALA A 74 -28.21 -2.36 16.65
N ALA A 75 -28.19 -3.05 17.80
CA ALA A 75 -27.04 -3.86 18.23
C ALA A 75 -26.78 -5.04 17.27
N GLN A 76 -27.84 -5.70 16.76
CA GLN A 76 -27.71 -6.75 15.74
C GLN A 76 -27.18 -6.18 14.42
N ALA A 77 -27.65 -5.01 13.99
CA ALA A 77 -27.17 -4.34 12.78
C ALA A 77 -25.68 -3.98 12.88
N VAL A 78 -25.23 -3.47 14.04
CA VAL A 78 -23.82 -3.20 14.31
C VAL A 78 -23.01 -4.49 14.30
N GLN A 79 -23.49 -5.58 14.91
CA GLN A 79 -22.82 -6.88 14.88
C GLN A 79 -22.71 -7.45 13.45
N SER A 80 -23.74 -7.31 12.62
CA SER A 80 -23.66 -7.72 11.21
C SER A 80 -22.63 -6.90 10.44
N LYS A 81 -22.60 -5.58 10.64
CA LYS A 81 -21.62 -4.72 9.97
C LYS A 81 -20.19 -5.02 10.42
N LEU A 82 -19.99 -5.31 11.70
CA LEU A 82 -18.69 -5.74 12.22
C LEU A 82 -18.23 -7.07 11.62
N ARG A 83 -19.16 -7.99 11.36
CA ARG A 83 -18.86 -9.28 10.71
C ARG A 83 -18.49 -9.09 9.24
N GLU A 84 -19.18 -8.19 8.53
CA GLU A 84 -18.88 -7.82 7.15
C GLU A 84 -17.50 -7.15 7.04
N LEU A 85 -17.23 -6.14 7.86
CA LEU A 85 -15.91 -5.47 7.91
C LEU A 85 -14.77 -6.44 8.23
N ARG A 86 -14.99 -7.41 9.12
CA ARG A 86 -13.99 -8.48 9.37
C ARG A 86 -13.76 -9.36 8.15
N SER A 87 -14.81 -9.66 7.38
CA SER A 87 -14.69 -10.45 6.15
C SER A 87 -13.94 -9.66 5.07
N GLU A 88 -14.28 -8.39 4.88
CA GLU A 88 -13.61 -7.48 3.95
C GLU A 88 -12.13 -7.32 4.29
N LEU A 89 -11.82 -7.04 5.57
CA LEU A 89 -10.44 -6.93 6.06
C LEU A 89 -9.64 -8.21 5.80
N ASN A 90 -10.23 -9.39 6.03
CA ASN A 90 -9.57 -10.66 5.75
C ASN A 90 -9.34 -10.87 4.25
N SER A 91 -10.30 -10.48 3.40
CA SER A 91 -10.15 -10.58 1.95
C SER A 91 -9.07 -9.64 1.40
N GLU A 92 -9.00 -8.39 1.88
CA GLU A 92 -7.96 -7.44 1.50
C GLU A 92 -6.60 -7.87 2.03
N ARG A 93 -6.51 -8.38 3.26
CA ARG A 93 -5.27 -8.98 3.78
C ARG A 93 -4.79 -10.13 2.91
N SER A 94 -5.69 -11.01 2.46
CA SER A 94 -5.33 -12.11 1.54
C SER A 94 -4.84 -11.58 0.19
N ARG A 95 -5.50 -10.55 -0.36
CA ARG A 95 -5.11 -9.92 -1.63
C ARG A 95 -3.74 -9.25 -1.54
N LEU A 96 -3.49 -8.48 -0.49
CA LEU A 96 -2.19 -7.86 -0.23
C LEU A 96 -1.10 -8.93 -0.04
N THR A 97 -1.37 -9.99 0.72
CA THR A 97 -0.42 -11.10 0.91
C THR A 97 -0.04 -11.74 -0.43
N GLN A 98 -1.01 -11.95 -1.32
CA GLN A 98 -0.76 -12.48 -2.67
C GLN A 98 0.07 -11.52 -3.53
N MET A 99 -0.26 -10.22 -3.49
CA MET A 99 0.48 -9.17 -4.22
C MET A 99 1.94 -9.09 -3.74
N CYS A 100 2.18 -9.12 -2.42
CA CYS A 100 3.52 -9.15 -1.86
C CYS A 100 4.29 -10.38 -2.35
N ARG A 101 3.66 -11.57 -2.34
CA ARG A 101 4.29 -12.79 -2.84
C ARG A 101 4.68 -12.69 -4.32
N GLN A 102 3.83 -12.10 -5.15
CA GLN A 102 4.13 -11.86 -6.57
C GLN A 102 5.31 -10.90 -6.77
N LEU A 103 5.39 -9.85 -5.96
CA LEU A 103 6.51 -8.91 -5.99
C LEU A 103 7.81 -9.57 -5.50
N GLU A 104 7.76 -10.41 -4.47
CA GLU A 104 8.90 -11.20 -3.99
C GLU A 104 9.37 -12.20 -5.05
N GLU A 105 8.45 -12.91 -5.72
CA GLU A 105 8.76 -13.80 -6.85
C GLU A 105 9.39 -13.01 -8.03
N GLY A 106 8.88 -11.82 -8.33
CA GLY A 106 9.44 -10.94 -9.35
C GLY A 106 10.85 -10.45 -8.98
N LEU A 107 11.05 -10.07 -7.72
CA LEU A 107 12.35 -9.62 -7.21
C LEU A 107 13.37 -10.75 -7.28
N THR A 108 13.02 -11.95 -6.81
CA THR A 108 13.91 -13.12 -6.86
C THR A 108 14.26 -13.52 -8.29
N ALA A 109 13.31 -13.45 -9.23
CA ALA A 109 13.56 -13.66 -10.65
C ALA A 109 14.57 -12.63 -11.19
N LYS A 110 14.39 -11.35 -10.88
CA LYS A 110 15.33 -10.28 -11.29
C LYS A 110 16.70 -10.43 -10.65
N THR A 111 16.78 -10.83 -9.38
CA THR A 111 18.06 -11.16 -8.73
C THR A 111 18.76 -12.31 -9.45
N SER A 112 18.03 -13.35 -9.87
CA SER A 112 18.62 -14.47 -10.62
C SER A 112 19.10 -14.08 -12.03
N GLU A 113 18.39 -13.18 -12.72
CA GLU A 113 18.82 -12.60 -14.00
C GLU A 113 20.12 -11.81 -13.83
N VAL A 114 20.19 -10.93 -12.83
CA VAL A 114 21.40 -10.16 -12.50
C VAL A 114 22.57 -11.09 -12.19
N GLN A 115 22.34 -12.14 -11.38
CA GLN A 115 23.38 -13.12 -11.06
C GLN A 115 23.90 -13.83 -12.34
N THR A 116 22.99 -14.19 -13.25
CA THR A 116 23.34 -14.82 -14.53
C THR A 116 24.15 -13.86 -15.41
N LEU A 117 23.80 -12.57 -15.43
CA LEU A 117 24.55 -11.55 -16.16
C LEU A 117 25.94 -11.33 -15.55
N ILE A 118 26.07 -11.31 -14.22
CA ILE A 118 27.36 -11.24 -13.53
C ILE A 118 28.25 -12.42 -13.95
N THR A 119 27.72 -13.65 -13.93
CA THR A 119 28.47 -14.84 -14.36
C THR A 119 28.90 -14.76 -15.83
N ARG A 120 28.02 -14.28 -16.73
CA ARG A 120 28.38 -14.07 -18.14
C ARG A 120 29.49 -13.03 -18.30
N LEU A 121 29.42 -11.95 -17.53
CA LEU A 121 30.41 -10.88 -17.59
C LEU A 121 31.76 -11.36 -17.04
N GLN A 122 31.76 -12.15 -15.96
CA GLN A 122 32.96 -12.84 -15.45
C GLN A 122 33.60 -13.75 -16.52
N LEU A 123 32.80 -14.62 -17.15
CA LEU A 123 33.30 -15.48 -18.23
C LEU A 123 33.86 -14.68 -19.42
N ALA A 124 33.22 -13.58 -19.80
CA ALA A 124 33.72 -12.69 -20.85
C ALA A 124 35.04 -12.01 -20.46
N THR A 125 35.18 -11.56 -19.21
CA THR A 125 36.44 -11.00 -18.71
C THR A 125 37.56 -12.03 -18.64
N GLU A 126 37.25 -13.26 -18.23
CA GLU A 126 38.22 -14.37 -18.23
C GLU A 126 38.67 -14.71 -19.65
N ALA A 127 37.75 -14.79 -20.60
CA ALA A 127 38.05 -15.01 -22.02
C ALA A 127 38.94 -13.90 -22.60
N ALA A 128 38.61 -12.63 -22.36
CA ALA A 128 39.42 -11.49 -22.79
C ALA A 128 40.81 -11.49 -22.14
N SER A 129 40.90 -11.91 -20.87
CA SER A 129 42.18 -12.04 -20.17
C SER A 129 43.05 -13.16 -20.76
N ALA A 130 42.44 -14.28 -21.15
CA ALA A 130 43.12 -15.40 -21.79
C ALA A 130 43.60 -15.03 -23.21
N GLU A 131 42.78 -14.32 -23.98
CA GLU A 131 43.15 -13.80 -25.31
C GLU A 131 44.33 -12.81 -25.21
N LYS A 132 44.27 -11.88 -24.25
CA LYS A 132 45.39 -10.98 -23.95
C LYS A 132 46.67 -11.75 -23.63
N GLN A 133 46.59 -12.79 -22.80
CA GLN A 133 47.75 -13.64 -22.49
C GLN A 133 48.28 -14.36 -23.73
N ALA A 134 47.41 -14.88 -24.60
CA ALA A 134 47.80 -15.53 -25.85
C ALA A 134 48.52 -14.55 -26.80
N LEU A 135 48.01 -13.33 -26.96
CA LEU A 135 48.64 -12.29 -27.78
C LEU A 135 50.01 -11.87 -27.21
N VAL A 136 50.13 -11.77 -25.88
CA VAL A 136 51.41 -11.50 -25.22
C VAL A 136 52.41 -12.63 -25.47
N GLN A 137 51.99 -13.90 -25.37
CA GLN A 137 52.83 -15.05 -25.68
C GLN A 137 53.26 -15.07 -27.15
N GLN A 138 52.35 -14.76 -28.08
CA GLN A 138 52.66 -14.65 -29.51
C GLN A 138 53.67 -13.52 -29.79
N GLY A 139 53.52 -12.37 -29.14
CA GLY A 139 54.49 -11.28 -29.21
C GLY A 139 55.87 -11.68 -28.67
N GLN A 140 55.93 -12.44 -27.58
CA GLN A 140 57.19 -12.97 -27.04
C GLN A 140 57.84 -13.99 -27.98
N GLN A 141 57.06 -14.86 -28.63
CA GLN A 141 57.58 -15.79 -29.63
C GLN A 141 58.12 -15.07 -30.88
N HIS A 142 57.44 -14.03 -31.35
CA HIS A 142 57.95 -13.17 -32.44
C HIS A 142 59.25 -12.44 -32.05
N CYS A 143 59.43 -12.06 -30.78
CA CYS A 143 60.69 -11.50 -30.28
C CYS A 143 61.82 -12.54 -30.15
N VAL A 144 61.52 -13.84 -29.99
CA VAL A 144 62.54 -14.90 -29.89
C VAL A 144 63.03 -15.36 -31.26
N ILE A 145 62.20 -15.27 -32.31
CA ILE A 145 62.63 -15.51 -33.71
C ILE A 145 63.51 -14.34 -34.21
N ALA A 146 63.38 -13.15 -33.60
CA ALA A 146 64.25 -12.00 -33.83
C ALA A 146 65.39 -11.94 -32.78
N GLY A 147 66.41 -12.77 -32.94
CA GLY A 147 67.71 -12.52 -32.28
C GLY A 147 68.88 -12.85 -33.21
N PRO A 148 70.08 -12.23 -33.08
CA PRO A 148 70.46 -11.10 -32.23
C PRO A 148 71.17 -9.96 -33.00
N THR A 149 70.89 -8.69 -32.67
CA THR A 149 71.91 -7.63 -32.77
C THR A 149 71.81 -6.77 -31.53
N GLY A 150 72.95 -6.63 -30.86
CA GLY A 150 73.01 -6.34 -29.44
C GLY A 150 72.62 -4.93 -29.05
N ALA A 151 71.99 -4.84 -27.89
CA ALA A 151 72.32 -3.88 -26.85
C ALA A 151 71.53 -4.29 -25.60
N ALA A 152 72.25 -4.77 -24.58
CA ALA A 152 71.69 -5.01 -23.26
C ALA A 152 71.33 -3.66 -22.62
N GLY A 153 70.07 -3.25 -22.76
CA GLY A 153 69.45 -2.17 -22.00
C GLY A 153 68.58 -2.79 -20.91
N ASN A 154 69.09 -2.78 -19.68
CA ASN A 154 68.38 -3.22 -18.48
C ASN A 154 67.16 -2.31 -18.25
N TYR A 155 65.94 -2.82 -18.48
CA TYR A 155 64.72 -2.19 -18.01
C TYR A 155 63.99 -3.16 -17.07
N HIS A 156 64.18 -2.93 -15.77
CA HIS A 156 63.33 -3.48 -14.73
C HIS A 156 61.93 -2.88 -14.88
N CYS A 157 60.93 -3.72 -15.14
CA CYS A 157 59.52 -3.34 -15.06
C CYS A 157 58.98 -3.79 -13.70
N VAL A 158 58.86 -2.84 -12.76
CA VAL A 158 58.12 -3.05 -11.52
C VAL A 158 56.66 -2.70 -11.81
N ILE A 159 55.81 -3.73 -11.86
CA ILE A 159 54.36 -3.57 -11.93
C ILE A 159 53.85 -3.47 -10.49
N ALA A 160 53.42 -2.28 -10.07
CA ALA A 160 52.67 -2.07 -8.84
C ALA A 160 51.19 -1.85 -9.18
N GLY A 161 50.31 -2.70 -8.62
CA GLY A 161 48.86 -2.56 -8.71
C GLY A 161 48.29 -1.43 -7.84
N PRO A 162 46.99 -1.11 -7.98
CA PRO A 162 46.43 0.12 -7.44
C PRO A 162 45.88 -0.10 -6.02
N THR A 163 46.27 0.77 -5.08
CA THR A 163 45.47 1.09 -3.90
C THR A 163 45.37 2.60 -3.79
N GLY A 164 44.11 3.07 -3.79
CA GLY A 164 43.77 4.47 -3.92
C GLY A 164 44.06 5.29 -2.66
N ALA A 165 44.35 6.56 -2.90
CA ALA A 165 43.85 7.69 -2.13
C ALA A 165 44.12 8.96 -2.94
N ALA A 166 43.09 9.79 -3.06
CA ALA A 166 43.06 11.00 -3.85
C ALA A 166 44.10 12.04 -3.40
N GLY A 167 44.80 12.61 -4.37
CA GLY A 167 45.66 13.79 -4.22
C GLY A 167 46.07 14.26 -5.61
N ASN A 168 45.63 15.46 -5.99
CA ASN A 168 45.85 16.10 -7.29
C ASN A 168 47.28 15.95 -7.84
N TYR A 169 47.41 15.34 -9.02
CA TYR A 169 48.59 15.51 -9.87
C TYR A 169 48.16 15.72 -11.32
N HIS A 170 48.51 16.88 -11.88
CA HIS A 170 48.58 17.13 -13.30
C HIS A 170 49.58 16.14 -13.92
N CYS A 171 49.11 15.22 -14.78
CA CYS A 171 49.98 14.42 -15.63
C CYS A 171 50.20 15.15 -16.95
N VAL A 172 51.38 15.77 -17.09
CA VAL A 172 51.91 16.27 -18.35
C VAL A 172 52.43 15.07 -19.14
N ILE A 173 51.69 14.64 -20.16
CA ILE A 173 52.22 13.76 -21.21
C ILE A 173 53.11 14.63 -22.10
N ALA A 174 54.40 14.70 -21.77
CA ALA A 174 55.41 15.25 -22.66
C ALA A 174 55.91 14.11 -23.58
N GLY A 175 55.36 14.07 -24.79
CA GLY A 175 55.93 13.29 -25.89
C GLY A 175 57.31 13.82 -26.28
N PRO A 176 58.19 12.97 -26.83
CA PRO A 176 59.52 13.39 -27.26
C PRO A 176 59.42 14.05 -28.64
N THR A 177 59.02 15.31 -28.68
CA THR A 177 59.09 16.14 -29.89
C THR A 177 59.57 17.53 -29.51
N GLY A 178 60.86 17.78 -29.71
CA GLY A 178 61.46 19.07 -29.41
C GLY A 178 62.98 19.11 -29.48
N ALA A 179 63.61 18.26 -30.29
CA ALA A 179 64.93 18.59 -30.78
C ALA A 179 64.76 19.75 -31.77
N ALA A 180 65.03 20.96 -31.31
CA ALA A 180 65.31 22.11 -32.14
C ALA A 180 66.58 21.80 -32.96
N ALA A 181 66.41 21.06 -34.05
CA ALA A 181 67.40 20.97 -35.09
C ALA A 181 67.39 22.31 -35.83
N SER A 182 68.44 23.10 -35.57
CA SER A 182 68.86 24.19 -36.44
C SER A 182 69.05 23.64 -37.85
N ILE A 183 68.04 23.80 -38.70
CA ILE A 183 68.18 23.64 -40.15
C ILE A 183 69.01 24.83 -40.62
N LYS A 184 70.33 24.63 -40.63
CA LYS A 184 71.28 25.42 -41.39
C LYS A 184 70.88 25.24 -42.85
N ILE A 185 70.16 26.21 -43.40
CA ILE A 185 70.03 26.36 -44.86
C ILE A 185 71.44 26.62 -45.37
N GLN A 186 72.15 25.54 -45.70
CA GLN A 186 73.32 25.62 -46.55
C GLN A 186 72.84 26.10 -47.90
N ARG A 187 73.12 27.38 -48.20
CA ARG A 187 73.27 27.85 -49.57
C ARG A 187 74.21 26.87 -50.27
N GLY A 188 73.65 26.04 -51.14
CA GLY A 188 74.39 25.29 -52.13
C GLY A 188 75.09 26.27 -53.05
N THR A 189 76.30 26.65 -52.68
CA THR A 189 77.33 27.13 -53.60
C THR A 189 77.72 25.95 -54.48
N TYR A 190 77.21 25.93 -55.70
CA TYR A 190 77.81 25.21 -56.82
C TYR A 190 78.42 26.22 -57.80
N PRO A 191 79.48 25.83 -58.52
CA PRO A 191 80.58 26.71 -58.85
C PRO A 191 80.30 27.54 -60.10
N ALA A 192 80.53 28.86 -60.01
CA ALA A 192 80.71 29.70 -61.18
C ALA A 192 82.02 29.31 -61.87
N LEU A 193 81.92 28.47 -62.89
CA LEU A 193 82.98 28.21 -63.84
C LEU A 193 83.34 29.51 -64.55
N SER A 194 84.53 29.98 -64.24
CA SER A 194 85.31 30.89 -65.05
C SER A 194 85.63 30.23 -66.39
N ALA A 195 85.34 30.91 -67.50
CA ALA A 195 86.22 30.94 -68.67
C ALA A 195 85.67 31.91 -69.72
N ALA A 196 86.36 33.05 -69.82
CA ALA A 196 86.85 33.61 -71.06
C ALA A 196 85.89 33.72 -72.25
N GLY A 197 85.28 34.90 -72.40
CA GLY A 197 84.82 35.44 -73.67
C GLY A 197 85.33 36.87 -73.82
N LYS A 198 86.58 37.02 -74.30
CA LYS A 198 87.16 38.30 -74.71
C LYS A 198 86.45 38.82 -75.96
N GLY A 199 86.22 40.12 -75.98
CA GLY A 199 86.06 40.92 -77.20
C GLY A 199 85.22 42.17 -76.93
N SER A 200 85.60 43.38 -77.30
CA SER A 200 86.88 43.95 -77.75
C SER A 200 86.57 45.42 -77.99
N ASP A 201 87.42 46.30 -77.45
CA ASP A 201 87.51 47.69 -77.94
C ASP A 201 87.81 47.68 -79.44
N SER A 202 87.12 48.55 -80.18
CA SER A 202 87.52 48.96 -81.52
C SER A 202 87.76 50.47 -81.53
N ARG A 203 89.03 50.85 -81.72
CA ARG A 203 89.46 52.15 -82.22
C ARG A 203 90.16 51.89 -83.56
N GLY A 204 89.75 52.63 -84.60
CA GLY A 204 90.61 53.07 -85.71
C GLY A 204 91.00 52.07 -86.79
N LEU A 205 90.50 52.35 -88.01
CA LEU A 205 91.08 52.13 -89.35
C LEU A 205 92.64 52.02 -89.39
N PRO A 206 93.26 51.24 -90.31
CA PRO A 206 93.20 51.55 -91.73
C PRO A 206 93.18 50.38 -92.76
N THR A 207 92.99 50.85 -93.98
CA THR A 207 92.95 50.31 -95.34
C THR A 207 93.90 49.18 -95.75
N GLY A 208 93.41 48.36 -96.68
CA GLY A 208 94.21 47.84 -97.81
C GLY A 208 94.55 46.35 -97.75
N ASP A 209 93.77 45.52 -98.44
CA ASP A 209 94.24 44.75 -99.60
C ASP A 209 93.40 43.51 -99.92
N THR A 210 92.97 43.48 -101.17
CA THR A 210 92.19 42.45 -101.85
C THR A 210 93.04 41.20 -102.11
N ARG A 211 92.85 40.12 -101.35
CA ARG A 211 93.14 38.71 -101.75
C ARG A 211 92.86 37.68 -100.62
N SER A 212 91.66 37.64 -100.02
CA SER A 212 91.30 36.54 -99.09
C SER A 212 89.79 36.36 -98.86
N ALA A 213 88.99 36.30 -99.92
CA ALA A 213 87.52 36.13 -99.81
C ALA A 213 87.06 34.65 -99.82
N ALA A 214 87.86 33.71 -100.34
CA ALA A 214 87.45 32.30 -100.47
C ALA A 214 87.82 31.40 -99.26
N VAL A 215 88.92 31.70 -98.55
CA VAL A 215 89.34 30.93 -97.36
C VAL A 215 88.56 31.34 -96.10
N ASN A 216 88.12 32.60 -96.03
CA ASN A 216 87.36 33.13 -94.89
C ASN A 216 85.92 32.57 -94.80
N LEU A 217 85.27 32.27 -95.94
CA LEU A 217 83.92 31.70 -95.94
C LEU A 217 83.89 30.25 -95.41
N ASN A 218 84.92 29.45 -95.74
CA ASN A 218 84.97 28.05 -95.34
C ASN A 218 85.34 27.89 -93.84
N CYS A 219 86.24 28.73 -93.33
CA CYS A 219 86.58 28.78 -91.90
C CYS A 219 85.42 29.30 -91.03
N THR A 220 84.66 30.29 -91.51
CA THR A 220 83.47 30.79 -90.80
C THR A 220 82.30 29.80 -90.82
N LEU A 221 82.11 29.05 -91.91
CA LEU A 221 81.12 27.98 -91.99
C LEU A 221 81.44 26.84 -91.01
N HIS A 222 82.70 26.38 -90.98
CA HIS A 222 83.12 25.31 -90.08
C HIS A 222 83.07 25.72 -88.59
N ALA A 223 83.40 26.97 -88.28
CA ALA A 223 83.21 27.53 -86.93
C ALA A 223 81.72 27.61 -86.54
N SER A 224 80.85 27.98 -87.48
CA SER A 224 79.40 28.06 -87.26
C SER A 224 78.76 26.67 -87.06
N VAL A 225 79.21 25.66 -87.82
CA VAL A 225 78.76 24.26 -87.65
C VAL A 225 79.23 23.69 -86.29
N ARG A 226 80.47 23.95 -85.88
CA ARG A 226 80.95 23.56 -84.55
C ARG A 226 80.18 24.25 -83.43
N LEU A 227 79.87 25.54 -83.57
CA LEU A 227 79.06 26.27 -82.60
C LEU A 227 77.64 25.72 -82.55
N LEU A 228 77.04 25.36 -83.69
CA LEU A 228 75.73 24.70 -83.77
C LEU A 228 75.72 23.32 -83.09
N ILE A 229 76.75 22.51 -83.29
CA ILE A 229 76.87 21.20 -82.64
C ILE A 229 77.02 21.36 -81.12
N VAL A 230 77.88 22.27 -80.67
CA VAL A 230 78.08 22.54 -79.23
C VAL A 230 76.81 23.10 -78.60
N THR A 231 76.17 24.09 -79.23
CA THR A 231 74.90 24.65 -78.73
C THR A 231 73.80 23.61 -78.72
N SER A 232 73.64 22.81 -79.79
CA SER A 232 72.70 21.69 -79.84
C SER A 232 72.97 20.65 -78.75
N TRP A 233 74.23 20.31 -78.48
CA TRP A 233 74.60 19.37 -77.43
C TRP A 233 74.32 19.94 -76.02
N THR A 234 74.61 21.23 -75.79
CA THR A 234 74.27 21.89 -74.52
C THR A 234 72.77 22.04 -74.32
N VAL A 235 71.99 22.25 -75.38
CA VAL A 235 70.53 22.29 -75.34
C VAL A 235 69.98 20.90 -75.01
N LEU A 236 70.50 19.84 -75.62
CA LEU A 236 70.10 18.47 -75.32
C LEU A 236 70.43 18.08 -73.87
N GLN A 237 71.59 18.50 -73.37
CA GLN A 237 72.00 18.29 -71.97
C GLN A 237 71.12 19.08 -71.00
N ALA A 238 70.78 20.33 -71.33
CA ALA A 238 69.83 21.14 -70.56
C ALA A 238 68.43 20.52 -70.57
N GLU A 239 67.93 20.07 -71.71
CA GLU A 239 66.63 19.39 -71.83
C GLU A 239 66.60 18.09 -71.00
N GLY A 240 67.69 17.31 -71.00
CA GLY A 240 67.85 16.15 -70.12
C GLY A 240 67.81 16.51 -68.64
N ALA A 241 68.50 17.58 -68.23
CA ALA A 241 68.48 18.06 -66.85
C ALA A 241 67.09 18.57 -66.42
N TYR A 242 66.38 19.30 -67.30
CA TYR A 242 65.01 19.74 -67.05
C TYR A 242 64.04 18.56 -66.93
N LYS A 243 64.13 17.55 -67.80
CA LYS A 243 63.31 16.33 -67.70
C LYS A 243 63.57 15.57 -66.41
N ALA A 244 64.83 15.47 -65.97
CA ALA A 244 65.18 14.86 -64.69
C ALA A 244 64.59 15.64 -63.50
N GLN A 245 64.68 16.98 -63.53
CA GLN A 245 64.11 17.83 -62.49
C GLN A 245 62.58 17.76 -62.44
N VAL A 246 61.90 17.73 -63.59
CA VAL A 246 60.45 17.53 -63.69
C VAL A 246 60.06 16.15 -63.15
N GLY A 247 60.81 15.09 -63.49
CA GLY A 247 60.57 13.75 -62.96
C GLY A 247 60.73 13.69 -61.43
N GLN A 248 61.74 14.37 -60.88
CA GLN A 248 61.94 14.47 -59.43
C GLN A 248 60.80 15.20 -58.73
N LEU A 249 60.32 16.32 -59.30
CA LEU A 249 59.18 17.06 -58.78
C LEU A 249 57.87 16.26 -58.86
N GLN A 250 57.66 15.51 -59.94
CA GLN A 250 56.51 14.61 -60.09
C GLN A 250 56.55 13.47 -59.06
N ALA A 251 57.71 12.87 -58.80
CA ALA A 251 57.89 11.85 -57.77
C ALA A 251 57.60 12.40 -56.36
N GLN A 252 58.11 13.61 -56.04
CA GLN A 252 57.83 14.28 -54.78
C GLN A 252 56.34 14.60 -54.60
N LEU A 253 55.66 15.08 -55.66
CA LEU A 253 54.23 15.34 -55.61
C LEU A 253 53.42 14.03 -55.38
N HIS A 254 53.81 12.94 -56.04
CA HIS A 254 53.16 11.65 -55.86
C HIS A 254 53.35 11.09 -54.44
N GLU A 255 54.55 11.22 -53.87
CA GLU A 255 54.83 10.85 -52.49
C GLU A 255 54.00 11.68 -51.50
N GLN A 256 53.88 12.99 -51.71
CA GLN A 256 53.02 13.87 -50.90
C GLN A 256 51.54 13.49 -51.01
N LEU A 257 51.05 13.12 -52.20
CA LEU A 257 49.68 12.64 -52.38
C LEU A 257 49.44 11.33 -51.62
N ASN A 258 50.40 10.40 -51.63
CA ASN A 258 50.29 9.14 -50.90
C ASN A 258 50.30 9.35 -49.38
N VAL A 259 51.14 10.25 -48.87
CA VAL A 259 51.16 10.63 -47.45
C VAL A 259 49.83 11.29 -47.05
N ASN A 260 49.30 12.21 -47.86
CA ASN A 260 48.01 12.84 -47.61
C ASN A 260 46.86 11.84 -47.62
N ALA A 261 46.87 10.86 -48.52
CA ALA A 261 45.88 9.79 -48.56
C ALA A 261 45.95 8.92 -47.28
N SER A 262 47.15 8.57 -46.83
CA SER A 262 47.36 7.83 -45.58
C SER A 262 46.87 8.61 -44.35
N LEU A 263 47.20 9.89 -44.25
CA LEU A 263 46.73 10.78 -43.18
C LEU A 263 45.21 10.92 -43.17
N ALA A 264 44.57 10.97 -44.34
CA ALA A 264 43.12 11.05 -44.44
C ALA A 264 42.43 9.78 -43.91
N VAL A 265 43.03 8.60 -44.13
CA VAL A 265 42.53 7.33 -43.57
C VAL A 265 42.71 7.32 -42.06
N GLN A 266 43.88 7.67 -41.54
CA GLN A 266 44.14 7.74 -40.10
C GLN A 266 43.20 8.71 -39.38
N LEU A 267 42.90 9.87 -39.99
CA LEU A 267 41.92 10.83 -39.45
C LEU A 267 40.51 10.24 -39.41
N ARG A 268 40.11 9.47 -40.42
CA ARG A 268 38.81 8.81 -40.46
C ARG A 268 38.71 7.71 -39.40
N ASP A 269 39.75 6.91 -39.22
CA ASP A 269 39.79 5.86 -38.19
C ASP A 269 39.73 6.46 -36.78
N ALA A 270 40.50 7.53 -36.53
CA ALA A 270 40.45 8.26 -35.26
C ALA A 270 39.08 8.92 -35.01
N GLN A 271 38.38 9.37 -36.07
CA GLN A 271 37.01 9.88 -35.95
C GLN A 271 36.02 8.77 -35.56
N LEU A 272 36.12 7.59 -36.17
CA LEU A 272 35.28 6.44 -35.84
C LEU A 272 35.50 5.97 -34.39
N GLU A 273 36.76 5.93 -33.93
CA GLU A 273 37.06 5.62 -32.53
C GLU A 273 36.48 6.65 -31.57
N ARG A 274 36.64 7.95 -31.88
CA ARG A 274 36.07 9.04 -31.06
C ARG A 274 34.55 8.95 -31.01
N ASP A 275 33.89 8.68 -32.13
CA ASP A 275 32.43 8.58 -32.19
C ASP A 275 31.94 7.35 -31.40
N GLY A 276 32.69 6.23 -31.46
CA GLY A 276 32.45 5.05 -30.62
C GLY A 276 32.58 5.33 -29.11
N ILE A 277 33.64 6.04 -28.69
CA ILE A 277 33.81 6.46 -27.28
C ILE A 277 32.69 7.42 -26.85
N THR A 278 32.29 8.33 -27.73
CA THR A 278 31.20 9.29 -27.45
C THR A 278 29.88 8.57 -27.21
N GLN A 279 29.57 7.53 -28.01
CA GLN A 279 28.39 6.71 -27.82
C GLN A 279 28.44 5.90 -26.51
N GLN A 280 29.61 5.36 -26.14
CA GLN A 280 29.80 4.66 -24.87
C GLN A 280 29.62 5.59 -23.66
N LEU A 281 30.14 6.82 -23.74
CA LEU A 281 29.95 7.84 -22.70
C LEU A 281 28.47 8.21 -22.53
N ALA A 282 27.74 8.40 -23.63
CA ALA A 282 26.30 8.66 -23.58
C ALA A 282 25.53 7.52 -22.92
N HIS A 283 25.87 6.26 -23.22
CA HIS A 283 25.26 5.11 -22.58
C HIS A 283 25.57 5.04 -21.08
N LEU A 284 26.82 5.29 -20.68
CA LEU A 284 27.21 5.35 -19.26
C LEU A 284 26.49 6.46 -18.50
N GLN A 285 26.28 7.63 -19.11
CA GLN A 285 25.49 8.71 -18.52
C GLN A 285 24.03 8.30 -18.32
N GLU A 286 23.42 7.64 -19.30
CA GLU A 286 22.05 7.14 -19.18
C GLU A 286 21.91 6.10 -18.05
N VAL A 287 22.89 5.19 -17.93
CA VAL A 287 22.94 4.20 -16.84
C VAL A 287 23.13 4.88 -15.49
N ALA A 288 23.96 5.92 -15.40
CA ALA A 288 24.15 6.68 -14.16
C ALA A 288 22.85 7.36 -13.70
N VAL A 289 22.13 8.02 -14.61
CA VAL A 289 20.82 8.63 -14.30
C VAL A 289 19.79 7.58 -13.86
N ARG A 290 19.75 6.42 -14.52
CA ARG A 290 18.89 5.32 -14.08
C ARG A 290 19.27 4.79 -12.69
N ALA A 291 20.56 4.71 -12.38
CA ALA A 291 21.02 4.29 -11.06
C ALA A 291 20.60 5.29 -9.97
N GLU A 292 20.72 6.60 -10.24
CA GLU A 292 20.26 7.67 -9.34
C GLU A 292 18.75 7.61 -9.09
N GLU A 293 17.94 7.37 -10.13
CA GLU A 293 16.49 7.23 -9.97
C GLU A 293 16.13 5.96 -9.17
N ILE A 294 16.83 4.84 -9.36
CA ILE A 294 16.62 3.63 -8.54
C ILE A 294 16.98 3.90 -7.07
N THR A 295 18.07 4.62 -6.79
CA THR A 295 18.40 5.01 -5.41
C THR A 295 17.34 5.90 -4.79
N ARG A 296 16.81 6.87 -5.54
CA ARG A 296 15.71 7.73 -5.06
C ARG A 296 14.45 6.92 -4.76
N GLN A 297 14.10 5.96 -5.63
CA GLN A 297 12.96 5.06 -5.39
C GLN A 297 13.16 4.15 -4.18
N LEU A 298 14.39 3.69 -3.91
CA LEU A 298 14.73 2.92 -2.71
C LEU A 298 14.63 3.77 -1.45
N GLU A 299 15.05 5.04 -1.49
CA GLU A 299 14.91 5.98 -0.38
C GLU A 299 13.43 6.27 -0.07
N ASP A 300 12.63 6.57 -1.09
CA ASP A 300 11.18 6.77 -0.96
C ASP A 300 10.49 5.53 -0.37
N SER A 301 10.85 4.33 -0.84
CA SER A 301 10.33 3.05 -0.33
C SER A 301 10.76 2.79 1.12
N ASN A 302 11.99 3.15 1.49
CA ASN A 302 12.49 3.02 2.86
C ASN A 302 11.79 4.01 3.80
N HIS A 303 11.48 5.23 3.34
CA HIS A 303 10.73 6.20 4.13
C HIS A 303 9.31 5.70 4.39
N ALA A 304 8.62 5.21 3.36
CA ALA A 304 7.30 4.59 3.50
C ALA A 304 7.33 3.37 4.45
N ARG A 305 8.38 2.53 4.37
CA ARG A 305 8.58 1.41 5.30
C ARG A 305 8.73 1.88 6.74
N SER A 306 9.54 2.91 6.99
CA SER A 306 9.74 3.50 8.32
C SER A 306 8.44 4.07 8.88
N GLU A 307 7.62 4.71 8.04
CA GLU A 307 6.32 5.25 8.44
C GLU A 307 5.36 4.13 8.87
N VAL A 308 5.30 3.04 8.10
CA VAL A 308 4.50 1.86 8.45
C VAL A 308 5.01 1.20 9.75
N GLU A 309 6.32 1.12 9.96
CA GLU A 309 6.90 0.61 11.21
C GLU A 309 6.55 1.50 12.41
N HIS A 310 6.56 2.83 12.26
CA HIS A 310 6.09 3.76 13.29
C HIS A 310 4.59 3.61 13.58
N GLN A 311 3.76 3.45 12.55
CA GLN A 311 2.32 3.20 12.76
C GLN A 311 2.08 1.86 13.47
N LEU A 312 2.82 0.81 13.11
CA LEU A 312 2.72 -0.50 13.76
C LEU A 312 3.09 -0.43 15.24
N THR A 313 4.17 0.26 15.58
CA THR A 313 4.59 0.43 16.99
C THR A 313 3.59 1.26 17.79
N ALA A 314 3.00 2.30 17.20
CA ALA A 314 1.93 3.07 17.82
C ALA A 314 0.67 2.21 18.08
N LEU A 315 0.27 1.38 17.11
CA LEU A 315 -0.85 0.44 17.29
C LEU A 315 -0.56 -0.61 18.36
N GLN A 316 0.65 -1.16 18.40
CA GLN A 316 1.07 -2.10 19.45
C GLN A 316 1.03 -1.45 20.84
N HIS A 317 1.45 -0.19 20.95
CA HIS A 317 1.37 0.56 22.21
C HIS A 317 -0.10 0.77 22.63
N HIS A 318 -0.96 1.17 21.68
CA HIS A 318 -2.39 1.33 21.93
C HIS A 318 -3.05 0.02 22.38
N ASP A 319 -2.76 -1.10 21.72
CA ASP A 319 -3.27 -2.42 22.08
C ASP A 319 -2.79 -2.86 23.48
N TYR A 320 -1.53 -2.55 23.82
CA TYR A 320 -0.99 -2.82 25.16
C TYR A 320 -1.72 -2.01 26.24
N GLU A 321 -1.95 -0.72 26.00
CA GLU A 321 -2.71 0.15 26.92
C GLU A 321 -4.16 -0.33 27.08
N LYS A 322 -4.84 -0.67 25.98
CA LYS A 322 -6.21 -1.21 26.00
C LYS A 322 -6.28 -2.54 26.75
N THR A 323 -5.29 -3.40 26.60
CA THR A 323 -5.21 -4.67 27.34
C THR A 323 -5.07 -4.42 28.84
N LYS A 324 -4.26 -3.43 29.24
CA LYS A 324 -4.11 -3.03 30.64
C LYS A 324 -5.40 -2.43 31.22
N GLU A 325 -6.12 -1.61 30.45
CA GLU A 325 -7.45 -1.11 30.83
C GLU A 325 -8.45 -2.25 31.02
N ILE A 326 -8.54 -3.19 30.07
CA ILE A 326 -9.42 -4.36 30.17
C ILE A 326 -9.06 -5.20 31.41
N GLN A 327 -7.78 -5.36 31.73
CA GLN A 327 -7.35 -6.10 32.90
C GLN A 327 -7.73 -5.39 34.22
N ALA A 328 -7.63 -4.06 34.26
CA ALA A 328 -8.09 -3.26 35.38
C ALA A 328 -9.62 -3.30 35.54
N GLU A 329 -10.37 -3.33 34.44
CA GLU A 329 -11.83 -3.44 34.50
C GLU A 329 -12.26 -4.85 34.93
N ARG A 330 -11.55 -5.89 34.49
CA ARG A 330 -11.76 -7.26 34.99
C ARG A 330 -11.56 -7.35 36.50
N SER A 331 -10.50 -6.76 37.06
CA SER A 331 -10.29 -6.80 38.52
C SER A 331 -11.37 -6.03 39.28
N ARG A 332 -11.89 -4.92 38.73
CA ARG A 332 -13.05 -4.20 39.28
C ARG A 332 -14.32 -5.06 39.27
N ILE A 333 -14.60 -5.76 38.18
CA ILE A 333 -15.75 -6.67 38.08
C ILE A 333 -15.64 -7.81 39.10
N THR A 334 -14.46 -8.40 39.28
CA THR A 334 -14.25 -9.46 40.28
C THR A 334 -14.52 -8.94 41.69
N ALA A 335 -13.95 -7.79 42.06
CA ALA A 335 -14.19 -7.16 43.35
C ALA A 335 -15.68 -6.81 43.58
N ARG A 336 -16.37 -6.35 42.54
CA ARG A 336 -17.82 -6.11 42.60
C ARG A 336 -18.59 -7.41 42.84
N SER A 337 -18.23 -8.51 42.16
CA SER A 337 -18.88 -9.81 42.37
C SER A 337 -18.69 -10.33 43.79
N GLU A 338 -17.51 -10.10 44.40
CA GLU A 338 -17.24 -10.47 45.80
C GLU A 338 -18.13 -9.70 46.77
N VAL A 339 -18.33 -8.40 46.54
CA VAL A 339 -19.24 -7.57 47.33
C VAL A 339 -20.70 -8.01 47.14
N GLU A 340 -21.12 -8.33 45.92
CA GLU A 340 -22.46 -8.86 45.64
C GLU A 340 -22.68 -10.20 46.36
N HIS A 341 -21.70 -11.10 46.37
CA HIS A 341 -21.77 -12.35 47.13
C HIS A 341 -21.88 -12.09 48.64
N GLN A 342 -21.11 -11.14 49.20
CA GLN A 342 -21.23 -10.77 50.62
C GLN A 342 -22.61 -10.19 50.95
N LEU A 343 -23.16 -9.34 50.06
CA LEU A 343 -24.49 -8.77 50.24
C LEU A 343 -25.57 -9.85 50.24
N THR A 344 -25.52 -10.81 49.31
CA THR A 344 -26.47 -11.92 49.28
C THR A 344 -26.38 -12.81 50.52
N ALA A 345 -25.16 -13.04 51.04
CA ALA A 345 -24.97 -13.79 52.29
C ALA A 345 -25.56 -13.05 53.50
N LEU A 346 -25.38 -11.73 53.60
CA LEU A 346 -25.99 -10.91 54.65
C LEU A 346 -27.52 -10.91 54.55
N GLN A 347 -28.07 -10.77 53.33
CA GLN A 347 -29.51 -10.86 53.11
C GLN A 347 -30.09 -12.22 53.53
N HIS A 348 -29.37 -13.31 53.26
CA HIS A 348 -29.77 -14.64 53.72
C HIS A 348 -29.75 -14.75 55.24
N HIS A 349 -28.70 -14.21 55.88
CA HIS A 349 -28.60 -14.20 57.34
C HIS A 349 -29.73 -13.38 57.99
N ASP A 350 -30.02 -12.20 57.46
CA ASP A 350 -31.13 -11.36 57.93
C ASP A 350 -32.48 -12.06 57.74
N TYR A 351 -32.68 -12.77 56.62
CA TYR A 351 -33.88 -13.56 56.38
C TYR A 351 -34.03 -14.70 57.41
N GLU A 352 -32.97 -15.44 57.70
CA GLU A 352 -32.97 -16.48 58.73
C GLU A 352 -33.25 -15.92 60.13
N LYS A 353 -32.59 -14.82 60.51
CA LYS A 353 -32.82 -14.12 61.77
C LYS A 353 -34.26 -13.65 61.92
N THR A 354 -34.84 -13.12 60.85
CA THR A 354 -36.23 -12.66 60.85
C THR A 354 -37.18 -13.85 61.07
N LYS A 355 -36.89 -14.99 60.44
CA LYS A 355 -37.66 -16.24 60.63
C LYS A 355 -37.57 -16.78 62.07
N GLU A 356 -36.38 -16.74 62.69
CA GLU A 356 -36.18 -17.09 64.10
C GLU A 356 -37.01 -16.21 65.03
N ILE A 357 -36.90 -14.88 64.88
CA ILE A 357 -37.65 -13.90 65.68
C ILE A 357 -39.16 -14.13 65.53
N GLN A 358 -39.62 -14.44 64.31
CA GLN A 358 -41.02 -14.69 64.04
C GLN A 358 -41.54 -15.98 64.71
N ALA A 359 -40.73 -17.04 64.72
CA ALA A 359 -41.04 -18.28 65.46
C ALA A 359 -41.09 -18.04 66.97
N GLU A 360 -40.18 -17.24 67.50
CA GLU A 360 -40.14 -16.88 68.93
C GLU A 360 -41.34 -16.01 69.33
N ARG A 361 -41.76 -15.05 68.49
CA ARG A 361 -43.00 -14.28 68.71
C ARG A 361 -44.24 -15.18 68.74
N LEU A 362 -44.32 -16.19 67.86
CA LEU A 362 -45.41 -17.18 67.86
C LEU A 362 -45.44 -17.99 69.16
N ARG A 363 -44.27 -18.45 69.63
CA ARG A 363 -44.16 -19.16 70.91
C ARG A 363 -44.58 -18.29 72.09
N LEU A 364 -44.05 -17.07 72.19
CA LEU A 364 -44.43 -16.12 73.24
C LEU A 364 -45.92 -15.78 73.20
N GLY A 365 -46.53 -15.71 72.01
CA GLY A 365 -47.97 -15.55 71.85
C GLY A 365 -48.77 -16.70 72.47
N SER A 366 -48.38 -17.95 72.21
CA SER A 366 -48.99 -19.13 72.81
C SER A 366 -48.85 -19.16 74.33
N ASP A 367 -47.67 -18.81 74.86
CA ASP A 367 -47.43 -18.75 76.30
C ASP A 367 -48.32 -17.68 76.96
N LEU A 368 -48.49 -16.52 76.30
CA LEU A 368 -49.34 -15.43 76.78
C LEU A 368 -50.82 -15.82 76.80
N GLU A 369 -51.31 -16.55 75.80
CA GLU A 369 -52.66 -17.11 75.77
C GLU A 369 -52.89 -18.12 76.90
N GLN A 370 -51.92 -19.00 77.16
CA GLN A 370 -51.99 -19.94 78.28
C GLN A 370 -52.06 -19.22 79.63
N LEU A 371 -51.20 -18.22 79.85
CA LEU A 371 -51.21 -17.40 81.06
C LEU A 371 -52.54 -16.65 81.22
N GLN A 372 -53.09 -16.09 80.15
CA GLN A 372 -54.41 -15.46 80.18
C GLN A 372 -55.51 -16.46 80.56
N ALA A 373 -55.49 -17.67 80.00
CA ALA A 373 -56.45 -18.71 80.35
C ALA A 373 -56.32 -19.17 81.82
N GLN A 374 -55.10 -19.19 82.36
CA GLN A 374 -54.86 -19.50 83.77
C GLN A 374 -55.36 -18.39 84.69
N VAL A 375 -55.08 -17.13 84.36
CA VAL A 375 -55.60 -15.96 85.09
C VAL A 375 -57.13 -15.96 85.09
N GLN A 376 -57.76 -16.32 83.97
CA GLN A 376 -59.21 -16.39 83.88
C GLN A 376 -59.79 -17.48 84.81
N ARG A 377 -59.20 -18.68 84.83
CA ARG A 377 -59.60 -19.74 85.77
C ARG A 377 -59.44 -19.31 87.24
N LEU A 378 -58.32 -18.69 87.57
CA LEU A 378 -58.08 -18.19 88.93
C LEU A 378 -59.09 -17.09 89.32
N ARG A 379 -59.57 -16.29 88.36
CA ARG A 379 -60.66 -15.33 88.61
C ARG A 379 -61.98 -16.03 88.89
N GLU A 380 -62.35 -17.03 88.07
CA GLU A 380 -63.56 -17.84 88.27
C GLU A 380 -63.55 -18.56 89.62
N ASP A 381 -62.40 -19.13 90.01
CA ASP A 381 -62.21 -19.75 91.32
C ASP A 381 -62.35 -18.74 92.47
N ASN A 382 -61.80 -17.53 92.32
CA ASN A 382 -61.97 -16.45 93.32
C ASN A 382 -63.43 -16.00 93.43
N GLU A 383 -64.17 -15.88 92.32
CA GLU A 383 -65.60 -15.56 92.33
C GLU A 383 -66.40 -16.65 93.04
N HIS A 384 -66.11 -17.93 92.77
CA HIS A 384 -66.75 -19.06 93.43
C HIS A 384 -66.45 -19.09 94.95
N LEU A 385 -65.19 -18.90 95.35
CA LEU A 385 -64.81 -18.80 96.75
C LEU A 385 -65.51 -17.61 97.44
N THR A 386 -65.63 -16.47 96.75
CA THR A 386 -66.37 -15.30 97.25
C THR A 386 -67.84 -15.64 97.49
N HIS A 387 -68.49 -16.32 96.53
CA HIS A 387 -69.87 -16.80 96.69
C HIS A 387 -70.02 -17.78 97.86
N GLN A 388 -69.07 -18.72 98.03
CA GLN A 388 -69.08 -19.64 99.18
C GLN A 388 -68.95 -18.89 100.50
N VAL A 389 -68.05 -17.90 100.60
CA VAL A 389 -67.90 -17.06 101.80
C VAL A 389 -69.19 -16.28 102.08
N SER A 390 -69.85 -15.71 101.06
CA SER A 390 -71.14 -15.05 101.25
C SER A 390 -72.23 -16.01 101.74
N SER A 391 -72.26 -17.25 101.25
CA SER A 391 -73.20 -18.28 101.73
C SER A 391 -72.91 -18.68 103.17
N LEU A 392 -71.63 -18.84 103.55
CA LEU A 392 -71.23 -19.13 104.92
C LEU A 392 -71.60 -17.97 105.85
N SER A 393 -71.36 -16.72 105.43
CA SER A 393 -71.78 -15.52 106.17
C SER A 393 -73.30 -15.48 106.38
N GLY A 394 -74.11 -15.83 105.37
CA GLY A 394 -75.56 -15.89 105.53
C GLY A 394 -76.02 -16.98 106.51
N LEU A 395 -75.34 -18.13 106.52
CA LEU A 395 -75.59 -19.20 107.51
C LEU A 395 -75.12 -18.79 108.91
N GLU A 396 -74.01 -18.06 109.03
CA GLU A 396 -73.56 -17.49 110.31
C GLU A 396 -74.60 -16.50 110.87
N ASP A 397 -75.18 -15.65 110.02
CA ASP A 397 -76.26 -14.74 110.40
C ASP A 397 -77.52 -15.51 110.86
N GLU A 398 -77.89 -16.59 110.16
CA GLU A 398 -79.02 -17.46 110.53
C GLU A 398 -78.77 -18.18 111.86
N VAL A 399 -77.56 -18.70 112.09
CA VAL A 399 -77.16 -19.30 113.38
C VAL A 399 -77.18 -18.26 114.49
N SER A 400 -76.78 -17.01 114.20
CA SER A 400 -76.86 -15.91 115.17
C SER A 400 -78.31 -15.59 115.53
N GLN A 401 -79.20 -15.49 114.54
CA GLN A 401 -80.64 -15.27 114.77
C GLN A 401 -81.26 -16.42 115.57
N LEU A 402 -80.99 -17.67 115.21
CA LEU A 402 -81.48 -18.84 115.96
C LEU A 402 -80.90 -18.92 117.38
N ARG A 403 -79.70 -18.40 117.62
CA ARG A 403 -79.13 -18.26 118.97
C ARG A 403 -79.85 -17.18 119.77
N GLU A 404 -80.10 -16.02 119.17
CA GLU A 404 -80.88 -14.93 119.79
C GLU A 404 -82.32 -15.37 120.09
N GLU A 405 -82.96 -16.11 119.18
CA GLU A 405 -84.28 -16.70 119.38
C GLU A 405 -84.28 -17.78 120.47
N ASN A 406 -83.28 -18.67 120.50
CA ASN A 406 -83.14 -19.63 121.59
C ASN A 406 -82.85 -18.96 122.92
N GLU A 407 -82.08 -17.87 122.95
CA GLU A 407 -81.82 -17.09 124.16
C GLU A 407 -83.09 -16.35 124.61
N SER A 408 -83.89 -15.84 123.68
CA SER A 408 -85.20 -15.25 123.95
C SER A 408 -86.22 -16.28 124.45
N LEU A 409 -86.28 -17.47 123.85
CA LEU A 409 -87.13 -18.59 124.27
C LEU A 409 -86.66 -19.17 125.61
N ALA A 410 -85.35 -19.29 125.82
CA ALA A 410 -84.78 -19.68 127.11
C ALA A 410 -85.09 -18.65 128.19
N ALA A 411 -85.04 -17.35 127.88
CA ALA A 411 -85.47 -16.26 128.76
C ALA A 411 -86.99 -16.29 129.05
N GLN A 412 -87.81 -16.73 128.08
CA GLN A 412 -89.26 -16.87 128.23
C GLN A 412 -89.64 -18.11 129.08
N VAL A 413 -88.83 -19.17 129.03
CA VAL A 413 -89.00 -20.39 129.85
C VAL A 413 -88.41 -20.22 131.27
N THR A 414 -87.41 -19.35 131.47
CA THR A 414 -86.87 -19.04 132.81
C THR A 414 -87.67 -18.01 133.61
N ALA A 415 -88.68 -17.36 133.02
CA ALA A 415 -89.50 -16.34 133.68
C ALA A 415 -90.77 -16.86 134.41
N VAL A 416 -91.00 -18.18 134.51
CA VAL A 416 -92.27 -18.74 135.09
C VAL A 416 -92.12 -19.66 136.32
N THR A 417 -90.94 -20.12 136.76
CA THR A 417 -90.86 -20.90 138.02
C THR A 417 -89.53 -20.74 138.73
N GLU A 418 -89.58 -20.32 140.00
CA GLU A 418 -88.44 -20.09 140.89
C GLU A 418 -87.65 -21.37 141.25
N ARG A 419 -86.35 -21.13 141.51
CA ARG A 419 -85.29 -21.86 142.27
C ARG A 419 -85.78 -22.80 143.41
N PRO A 420 -84.91 -23.65 144.05
CA PRO A 420 -83.45 -23.87 143.89
C PRO A 420 -82.99 -25.36 143.92
N ALA A 421 -81.68 -25.61 143.70
CA ALA A 421 -80.75 -26.39 144.55
C ALA A 421 -79.76 -27.32 143.81
N ALA A 422 -78.52 -27.28 144.29
CA ALA A 422 -77.44 -28.30 144.28
C ALA A 422 -76.88 -28.71 142.89
N GLU A 423 -75.61 -28.95 142.63
CA GLU A 423 -74.27 -28.98 143.27
C GLU A 423 -73.34 -29.09 142.03
N GLY A 424 -72.14 -28.52 141.89
CA GLY A 424 -71.06 -28.41 142.85
C GLY A 424 -69.78 -28.93 142.19
N ARG A 425 -68.89 -27.98 141.83
CA ARG A 425 -67.40 -28.02 141.84
C ARG A 425 -66.70 -29.07 140.96
N GLU A 426 -65.44 -28.94 140.54
CA GLU A 426 -64.18 -28.37 141.05
C GLU A 426 -63.27 -28.13 139.81
N ASN A 427 -62.20 -27.33 139.74
CA ASN A 427 -61.41 -26.45 140.61
C ASN A 427 -60.64 -25.52 139.63
N GLY A 428 -60.39 -24.24 139.94
CA GLY A 428 -59.30 -23.78 140.82
C GLY A 428 -58.03 -23.56 139.97
N ASP A 429 -57.37 -22.41 139.95
CA ASP A 429 -56.90 -21.67 141.12
C ASP A 429 -56.61 -20.18 140.85
N LEU A 430 -56.48 -19.45 141.96
CA LEU A 430 -56.49 -18.01 142.17
C LEU A 430 -55.14 -17.31 141.88
N ASN A 431 -55.19 -15.98 141.69
CA ASN A 431 -54.60 -14.95 142.58
C ASN A 431 -54.02 -13.75 141.80
N TYR A 432 -54.40 -12.51 142.17
CA TYR A 432 -53.63 -11.28 141.93
C TYR A 432 -52.53 -11.19 143.00
N PRO A 433 -51.49 -10.34 142.90
CA PRO A 433 -50.93 -9.58 141.76
C PRO A 433 -49.41 -9.84 141.62
N GLU A 434 -48.77 -9.63 140.45
CA GLU A 434 -47.35 -9.19 140.37
C GLU A 434 -46.91 -8.95 138.91
N GLU A 435 -46.39 -7.74 138.73
CA GLU A 435 -45.48 -7.18 137.72
C GLU A 435 -44.96 -8.06 136.53
N ASP A 436 -44.98 -7.43 135.35
CA ASP A 436 -43.91 -7.46 134.32
C ASP A 436 -43.79 -8.53 133.21
N LYS A 437 -44.84 -9.28 132.81
CA LYS A 437 -44.68 -10.25 131.69
C LYS A 437 -45.74 -10.29 130.57
N ALA A 438 -46.67 -9.33 130.51
CA ALA A 438 -47.69 -9.28 129.44
C ALA A 438 -47.27 -8.45 128.20
N ALA A 439 -46.19 -7.67 128.27
CA ALA A 439 -45.71 -6.84 127.14
C ALA A 439 -44.90 -7.63 126.10
N PHE A 440 -44.38 -8.82 126.43
CA PHE A 440 -43.45 -9.55 125.56
C PHE A 440 -44.14 -10.35 124.45
N ILE A 441 -45.30 -10.97 124.71
CA ILE A 441 -45.99 -11.84 123.73
C ILE A 441 -46.65 -11.03 122.61
N ASN A 442 -47.20 -9.86 122.93
CA ASN A 442 -47.80 -8.97 121.93
C ASN A 442 -46.73 -8.24 121.09
N HIS A 443 -45.56 -7.97 121.68
CA HIS A 443 -44.41 -7.43 120.96
C HIS A 443 -43.79 -8.49 120.03
N ASP A 444 -43.69 -9.76 120.45
CA ASP A 444 -43.12 -10.86 119.65
C ASP A 444 -43.90 -11.15 118.36
N ILE A 445 -45.23 -11.07 118.39
CA ILE A 445 -46.08 -11.23 117.19
C ILE A 445 -45.89 -10.06 116.22
N VAL A 446 -45.85 -8.82 116.73
CA VAL A 446 -45.64 -7.61 115.90
C VAL A 446 -44.21 -7.57 115.34
N VAL A 447 -43.22 -8.05 116.10
CA VAL A 447 -41.83 -8.18 115.65
C VAL A 447 -41.75 -9.20 114.50
N LYS A 448 -42.37 -10.38 114.61
CA LYS A 448 -42.42 -11.37 113.52
C LYS A 448 -43.10 -10.85 112.24
N GLN A 449 -44.18 -10.08 112.38
CA GLN A 449 -44.83 -9.43 111.22
C GLN A 449 -43.94 -8.35 110.59
N LYS A 450 -43.23 -7.58 111.40
CA LYS A 450 -42.26 -6.60 110.89
C LYS A 450 -41.04 -7.27 110.27
N ASP A 451 -40.55 -8.36 110.83
CA ASP A 451 -39.41 -9.12 110.32
C ASP A 451 -39.73 -9.77 108.96
N SER A 452 -40.94 -10.34 108.80
CA SER A 452 -41.39 -10.87 107.51
C SER A 452 -41.58 -9.78 106.44
N LEU A 453 -42.07 -8.59 106.82
CA LEU A 453 -42.13 -7.45 105.92
C LEU A 453 -40.72 -6.94 105.55
N ILE A 454 -39.80 -6.91 106.50
CA ILE A 454 -38.39 -6.55 106.28
C ILE A 454 -37.74 -7.56 105.32
N GLU A 455 -37.97 -8.86 105.47
CA GLU A 455 -37.47 -9.88 104.53
C GLU A 455 -38.02 -9.69 103.12
N SER A 456 -39.33 -9.43 102.98
CA SER A 456 -39.96 -9.16 101.67
C SER A 456 -39.36 -7.93 101.00
N LEU A 457 -39.27 -6.81 101.74
CA LEU A 457 -38.69 -5.57 101.23
C LEU A 457 -37.19 -5.72 100.93
N THR A 458 -36.47 -6.52 101.70
CA THR A 458 -35.04 -6.81 101.46
C THR A 458 -34.86 -7.66 100.20
N SER A 459 -35.77 -8.60 99.95
CA SER A 459 -35.81 -9.41 98.73
C SER A 459 -36.09 -8.53 97.50
N GLU A 460 -37.11 -7.68 97.55
CA GLU A 460 -37.44 -6.73 96.47
C GLU A 460 -36.29 -5.74 96.21
N LEU A 461 -35.68 -5.20 97.27
CA LEU A 461 -34.54 -4.30 97.15
C LEU A 461 -33.33 -5.00 96.54
N ASN A 462 -33.11 -6.29 96.84
CA ASN A 462 -32.07 -7.08 96.18
C ASN A 462 -32.39 -7.35 94.71
N ILE A 463 -33.63 -7.67 94.36
CA ILE A 463 -34.06 -7.85 92.96
C ILE A 463 -33.82 -6.56 92.18
N HIS A 464 -34.32 -5.42 92.66
CA HIS A 464 -34.11 -4.13 92.01
C HIS A 464 -32.64 -3.73 91.96
N LYS A 465 -31.84 -4.06 92.98
CA LYS A 465 -30.38 -3.84 92.94
C LYS A 465 -29.71 -4.66 91.84
N THR A 466 -30.13 -5.92 91.65
CA THR A 466 -29.61 -6.75 90.55
C THR A 466 -30.07 -6.26 89.18
N GLU A 467 -31.32 -5.81 89.03
CA GLU A 467 -31.83 -5.23 87.78
C GLU A 467 -31.11 -3.92 87.43
N THR A 468 -30.90 -3.05 88.42
CA THR A 468 -30.15 -1.79 88.25
C THR A 468 -28.71 -2.07 87.83
N SER A 469 -28.08 -3.11 88.40
CA SER A 469 -26.74 -3.56 88.00
C SER A 469 -26.72 -4.04 86.55
N LYS A 470 -27.68 -4.88 86.13
CA LYS A 470 -27.78 -5.40 84.77
C LYS A 470 -28.01 -4.29 83.74
N LEU A 471 -28.94 -3.36 84.03
CA LEU A 471 -29.21 -2.21 83.16
C LEU A 471 -27.99 -1.27 83.07
N SER A 472 -27.27 -1.08 84.17
CA SER A 472 -26.02 -0.30 84.16
C SER A 472 -24.94 -0.95 83.30
N GLU A 473 -24.79 -2.27 83.38
CA GLU A 473 -23.82 -3.03 82.59
C GLU A 473 -24.18 -2.99 81.09
N GLU A 474 -25.45 -3.17 80.75
CA GLU A 474 -25.92 -3.08 79.36
C GLU A 474 -25.77 -1.66 78.79
N LEU A 475 -26.01 -0.62 79.59
CA LEU A 475 -25.78 0.77 79.20
C LEU A 475 -24.29 1.02 78.90
N GLU A 476 -23.39 0.46 79.69
CA GLU A 476 -21.94 0.61 79.48
C GLU A 476 -21.48 -0.14 78.22
N VAL A 477 -21.98 -1.35 77.98
CA VAL A 477 -21.74 -2.07 76.72
C VAL A 477 -22.23 -1.28 75.50
N GLN A 478 -23.39 -0.62 75.59
CA GLN A 478 -23.89 0.23 74.50
C GLN A 478 -23.03 1.49 74.30
N ARG A 479 -22.48 2.08 75.38
CA ARG A 479 -21.52 3.18 75.28
C ARG A 479 -20.24 2.76 74.59
N GLU A 480 -19.69 1.61 74.94
CA GLU A 480 -18.49 1.06 74.30
C GLU A 480 -18.74 0.79 72.81
N LYS A 481 -19.87 0.18 72.45
CA LYS A 481 -20.27 -0.03 71.05
C LYS A 481 -20.40 1.30 70.30
N ASN A 482 -21.02 2.32 70.90
CA ASN A 482 -21.17 3.63 70.27
C ASN A 482 -19.80 4.31 70.07
N ASN A 483 -18.92 4.26 71.08
CA ASN A 483 -17.57 4.81 70.98
C ASN A 483 -16.74 4.07 69.91
N ALA A 484 -16.83 2.74 69.84
CA ALA A 484 -16.17 1.95 68.80
C ALA A 484 -16.69 2.30 67.39
N LEU A 485 -18.00 2.53 67.24
CA LEU A 485 -18.60 3.01 65.99
C LEU A 485 -18.08 4.39 65.61
N ARG A 486 -17.97 5.33 66.56
CA ARG A 486 -17.37 6.66 66.31
C ARG A 486 -15.93 6.53 65.83
N THR A 487 -15.12 5.68 66.47
CA THR A 487 -13.73 5.45 66.04
C THR A 487 -13.65 4.82 64.65
N LYS A 488 -14.50 3.84 64.34
CA LYS A 488 -14.56 3.21 63.01
C LYS A 488 -15.00 4.20 61.94
N ASN A 489 -16.06 4.98 62.20
CA ASN A 489 -16.53 6.01 61.29
C ASN A 489 -15.49 7.11 61.08
N TRP A 490 -14.79 7.52 62.14
CA TRP A 490 -13.70 8.49 62.03
C TRP A 490 -12.57 7.97 61.15
N LYS A 491 -12.12 6.72 61.36
CA LYS A 491 -11.09 6.08 60.50
C LYS A 491 -11.55 5.93 59.05
N ALA A 492 -12.81 5.59 58.81
CA ALA A 492 -13.37 5.52 57.47
C ALA A 492 -13.39 6.89 56.80
N MET A 493 -13.78 7.95 57.52
CA MET A 493 -13.77 9.33 57.04
C MET A 493 -12.34 9.81 56.73
N GLU A 494 -11.36 9.45 57.57
CA GLU A 494 -9.95 9.79 57.37
C GLU A 494 -9.36 9.05 56.16
N ALA A 495 -9.64 7.76 56.01
CA ALA A 495 -9.27 6.98 54.82
C ALA A 495 -9.90 7.59 53.55
N LEU A 496 -11.19 7.95 53.61
CA LEU A 496 -11.87 8.56 52.47
C LEU A 496 -11.27 9.92 52.12
N SER A 497 -11.02 10.79 53.11
CA SER A 497 -10.38 12.09 52.91
C SER A 497 -8.96 11.99 52.34
N THR A 498 -8.17 10.99 52.75
CA THR A 498 -6.83 10.78 52.20
C THR A 498 -6.88 10.29 50.75
N THR A 499 -7.82 9.39 50.41
CA THR A 499 -8.04 8.97 49.02
C THR A 499 -8.56 10.11 48.15
N GLU A 500 -9.46 10.95 48.66
CA GLU A 500 -9.99 12.13 47.97
C GLU A 500 -8.88 13.13 47.65
N LYS A 501 -8.03 13.48 48.62
CA LYS A 501 -6.86 14.34 48.38
C LYS A 501 -5.87 13.74 47.38
N SER A 502 -5.67 12.42 47.41
CA SER A 502 -4.80 11.75 46.44
C SER A 502 -5.41 11.77 45.03
N LEU A 503 -6.72 11.63 44.89
CA LEU A 503 -7.41 11.75 43.60
C LEU A 503 -7.38 13.20 43.10
N GLU A 504 -7.60 14.17 43.97
CA GLU A 504 -7.57 15.59 43.61
C GLU A 504 -6.19 16.01 43.08
N THR A 505 -5.10 15.54 43.71
CA THR A 505 -3.74 15.81 43.21
C THR A 505 -3.47 15.11 41.87
N LYS A 506 -3.94 13.88 41.68
CA LYS A 506 -3.84 13.18 40.39
C LYS A 506 -4.64 13.87 39.28
N VAL A 507 -5.84 14.35 39.57
CA VAL A 507 -6.65 15.12 38.62
C VAL A 507 -5.91 16.39 38.19
N LYS A 508 -5.38 17.18 39.14
CA LYS A 508 -4.58 18.38 38.82
C LYS A 508 -3.34 18.05 37.99
N GLN A 509 -2.69 16.92 38.25
CA GLN A 509 -1.54 16.47 37.46
C GLN A 509 -1.96 16.07 36.03
N ILE A 510 -3.08 15.36 35.88
CA ILE A 510 -3.63 14.99 34.57
C ILE A 510 -4.04 16.24 33.79
N GLU A 511 -4.74 17.19 34.40
CA GLU A 511 -5.11 18.47 33.76
C GLU A 511 -3.89 19.22 33.23
N LYS A 512 -2.80 19.26 34.03
CA LYS A 512 -1.54 19.86 33.59
C LYS A 512 -0.93 19.12 32.40
N LEU A 513 -0.84 17.79 32.47
CA LEU A 513 -0.28 16.97 31.38
C LEU A 513 -1.12 17.08 30.10
N VAL A 514 -2.44 17.15 30.22
CA VAL A 514 -3.36 17.34 29.09
C VAL A 514 -3.15 18.72 28.48
N SER A 515 -3.05 19.79 29.29
CA SER A 515 -2.77 21.13 28.79
C SER A 515 -1.42 21.21 28.05
N GLU A 516 -0.38 20.59 28.60
CA GLU A 516 0.95 20.54 27.96
C GLU A 516 0.95 19.72 26.67
N ALA A 517 0.24 18.59 26.64
CA ALA A 517 0.10 17.76 25.45
C ALA A 517 -0.68 18.49 24.35
N THR A 518 -1.76 19.18 24.70
CA THR A 518 -2.60 19.93 23.75
C THR A 518 -1.78 21.05 23.10
N GLU A 519 -0.98 21.77 23.87
CA GLU A 519 -0.13 22.84 23.32
C GLU A 519 1.00 22.30 22.44
N ARG A 520 1.60 21.14 22.81
CA ARG A 520 2.60 20.48 21.94
C ARG A 520 2.03 20.07 20.59
N VAL A 521 0.88 19.39 20.59
CA VAL A 521 0.21 18.98 19.35
C VAL A 521 -0.09 20.20 18.47
N ARG A 522 -0.62 21.28 19.07
CA ARG A 522 -0.90 22.52 18.36
C ARG A 522 0.35 23.10 17.69
N LEU A 523 1.49 23.15 18.38
CA LEU A 523 2.74 23.68 17.82
C LEU A 523 3.33 22.79 16.72
N GLU A 524 3.22 21.47 16.88
CA GLU A 524 3.67 20.50 15.89
C GLU A 524 2.86 20.59 14.59
N GLU A 525 1.53 20.65 14.69
CA GLU A 525 0.63 20.86 13.54
C GLU A 525 0.94 22.18 12.81
N GLN A 526 1.18 23.27 13.55
CA GLN A 526 1.59 24.55 12.96
C GLN A 526 2.93 24.41 12.21
N THR A 527 3.89 23.69 12.78
CA THR A 527 5.22 23.50 12.17
C THR A 527 5.14 22.65 10.91
N ILE A 528 4.39 21.55 10.94
CA ILE A 528 4.14 20.70 9.78
C ILE A 528 3.47 21.50 8.66
N THR A 529 2.44 22.29 9.00
CA THR A 529 1.71 23.10 8.02
C THR A 529 2.62 24.17 7.40
N LYS A 530 3.43 24.87 8.20
CA LYS A 530 4.44 25.82 7.69
C LYS A 530 5.41 25.15 6.72
N THR A 531 5.95 23.99 7.11
CA THR A 531 6.92 23.22 6.31
C THR A 531 6.31 22.75 5.00
N LEU A 532 5.07 22.23 5.03
CA LEU A 532 4.35 21.78 3.84
C LEU A 532 4.12 22.95 2.88
N LEU A 533 3.62 24.07 3.37
CA LEU A 533 3.33 25.25 2.55
C LEU A 533 4.60 25.85 1.93
N GLN A 534 5.69 25.96 2.70
CA GLN A 534 6.99 26.39 2.18
C GLN A 534 7.59 25.40 1.18
N ARG A 535 7.31 24.09 1.30
CA ARG A 535 7.73 23.09 0.30
C ARG A 535 6.97 23.22 -1.02
N ILE A 536 5.67 23.55 -0.96
CA ILE A 536 4.84 23.75 -2.16
C ILE A 536 5.19 25.07 -2.85
N PHE A 537 5.45 26.13 -2.08
CA PHE A 537 5.85 27.45 -2.58
C PHE A 537 7.21 27.89 -2.02
N PRO A 538 8.32 27.33 -2.52
CA PRO A 538 9.66 27.61 -2.00
C PRO A 538 10.10 29.08 -2.19
N GLU A 539 9.51 29.80 -3.15
CA GLU A 539 9.77 31.22 -3.38
C GLU A 539 9.06 32.15 -2.37
N VAL A 540 8.07 31.64 -1.62
CA VAL A 540 7.35 32.42 -0.60
C VAL A 540 8.06 32.31 0.74
N ILE A 541 8.97 33.24 0.99
CA ILE A 541 9.61 33.42 2.29
C ILE A 541 8.68 34.29 3.14
N VAL A 542 8.38 33.89 4.38
CA VAL A 542 7.61 34.69 5.36
C VAL A 542 8.47 34.86 6.61
N GLU A 543 8.59 36.10 7.11
CA GLU A 543 9.38 36.42 8.30
C GLU A 543 8.77 35.80 9.57
N ASP A 544 9.54 35.75 10.66
CA ASP A 544 9.08 35.18 11.94
C ASP A 544 7.97 36.06 12.57
N VAL A 545 6.73 35.63 12.38
CA VAL A 545 5.54 36.25 12.96
C VAL A 545 5.13 35.54 14.26
N LYS A 546 4.62 36.32 15.22
CA LYS A 546 4.28 35.84 16.58
C LYS A 546 3.15 34.83 16.62
N THR A 547 2.24 34.82 15.64
CA THR A 547 1.10 33.90 15.61
C THR A 547 1.04 33.17 14.28
N PHE A 548 0.56 31.94 14.31
CA PHE A 548 0.41 31.12 13.11
C PHE A 548 -0.60 31.69 12.13
N ASP A 549 -1.70 32.28 12.61
CA ASP A 549 -2.75 32.86 11.76
C ASP A 549 -2.22 34.05 10.95
N GLN A 550 -1.47 34.94 11.59
CA GLN A 550 -0.84 36.07 10.89
C GLN A 550 0.24 35.61 9.91
N TRP A 551 0.97 34.54 10.25
CA TRP A 551 1.94 33.94 9.33
C TRP A 551 1.23 33.37 8.09
N LEU A 552 0.08 32.70 8.26
CA LEU A 552 -0.73 32.15 7.18
C LEU A 552 -1.28 33.24 6.25
N GLU A 553 -1.85 34.31 6.79
CA GLU A 553 -2.39 35.42 5.99
C GLU A 553 -1.31 36.06 5.09
N ILE A 554 -0.10 36.25 5.63
CA ILE A 554 1.03 36.80 4.87
C ILE A 554 1.50 35.80 3.81
N PHE A 555 1.56 34.52 4.16
CA PHE A 555 1.90 33.45 3.22
C PHE A 555 0.92 33.40 2.05
N GLU A 556 -0.39 33.39 2.33
CA GLU A 556 -1.46 33.35 1.34
C GLU A 556 -1.37 34.52 0.37
N SER A 557 -1.25 35.74 0.89
CA SER A 557 -1.12 36.95 0.07
C SER A 557 0.08 36.88 -0.89
N ARG A 558 1.25 36.45 -0.42
CA ARG A 558 2.46 36.31 -1.24
C ARG A 558 2.33 35.20 -2.29
N ALA A 559 1.74 34.05 -1.92
CA ALA A 559 1.48 32.96 -2.84
C ALA A 559 0.51 33.39 -3.97
N CYS A 560 -0.54 34.15 -3.64
CA CYS A 560 -1.48 34.68 -4.62
C CYS A 560 -0.80 35.62 -5.63
N ILE A 561 0.14 36.46 -5.18
CA ILE A 561 0.90 37.34 -6.08
C ILE A 561 1.75 36.51 -7.07
N LEU A 562 2.48 35.50 -6.58
CA LEU A 562 3.28 34.62 -7.45
C LEU A 562 2.41 33.87 -8.48
N LEU A 563 1.28 33.33 -8.04
CA LEU A 563 0.35 32.64 -8.95
C LEU A 563 -0.20 33.58 -10.03
N SER A 564 -0.49 34.83 -9.68
CA SER A 564 -0.91 35.83 -10.66
C SER A 564 0.21 36.20 -11.65
N ASP A 565 1.46 36.31 -11.18
CA ASP A 565 2.61 36.59 -12.05
C ASP A 565 2.88 35.42 -13.01
N LEU A 566 2.89 34.19 -12.50
CA LEU A 566 3.01 32.97 -13.31
C LEU A 566 1.91 32.86 -14.37
N LYS A 567 0.66 33.17 -13.98
CA LYS A 567 -0.47 33.21 -14.91
C LYS A 567 -0.26 34.25 -16.01
N SER A 568 0.28 35.43 -15.67
CA SER A 568 0.55 36.48 -16.64
C SER A 568 1.69 36.09 -17.60
N ARG A 569 2.73 35.42 -17.11
CA ARG A 569 3.84 34.89 -17.92
C ARG A 569 3.39 33.76 -18.85
N LEU A 570 2.48 32.90 -18.39
CA LEU A 570 1.92 31.83 -19.22
C LEU A 570 1.13 32.38 -20.41
N VAL A 571 0.46 33.52 -20.24
CA VAL A 571 -0.24 34.23 -21.32
C VAL A 571 0.74 34.89 -22.33
N GLN A 572 2.01 35.08 -21.95
CA GLN A 572 3.05 35.65 -22.82
C GLN A 572 3.93 34.61 -23.55
N VAL A 573 3.73 33.31 -23.33
CA VAL A 573 4.43 32.28 -24.12
C VAL A 573 3.79 32.23 -25.51
N ASP A 574 4.41 32.97 -26.44
CA ASP A 574 4.01 33.10 -27.84
C ASP A 574 3.95 31.74 -28.57
N ASN A 575 2.75 31.19 -28.75
CA ASN A 575 2.47 30.08 -29.66
C ASN A 575 2.55 30.48 -31.15
N THR A 576 2.78 31.76 -31.45
CA THR A 576 2.77 32.31 -32.81
C THR A 576 3.84 31.71 -33.72
N ALA A 577 5.02 31.37 -33.18
CA ALA A 577 6.11 30.75 -33.94
C ALA A 577 5.79 29.30 -34.32
N LEU A 578 5.21 28.53 -33.38
CA LEU A 578 4.75 27.16 -33.61
C LEU A 578 3.56 27.12 -34.57
N GLU A 579 2.62 28.07 -34.45
CA GLU A 579 1.50 28.22 -35.37
C GLU A 579 1.97 28.54 -36.80
N ALA A 580 2.99 29.40 -36.95
CA ALA A 580 3.57 29.72 -38.26
C ALA A 580 4.32 28.53 -38.88
N GLU A 581 4.97 27.69 -38.07
CA GLU A 581 5.62 26.47 -38.55
C GLU A 581 4.61 25.39 -38.95
N ASN A 582 3.54 25.20 -38.17
CA ASN A 582 2.44 24.30 -38.52
C ASN A 582 1.77 24.72 -39.82
N ALA A 583 1.53 26.02 -40.05
CA ALA A 583 0.97 26.51 -41.31
C ALA A 583 1.87 26.20 -42.52
N LYS A 584 3.21 26.27 -42.35
CA LYS A 584 4.15 25.88 -43.42
C LYS A 584 4.12 24.38 -43.70
N LEU A 585 4.06 23.55 -42.66
CA LEU A 585 3.96 22.10 -42.80
C LEU A 585 2.64 21.70 -43.48
N GLU A 586 1.53 22.34 -43.12
CA GLU A 586 0.23 22.13 -43.78
C GLU A 586 0.28 22.48 -45.27
N ALA A 587 0.91 23.60 -45.64
CA ALA A 587 1.09 23.99 -47.04
C ALA A 587 1.95 22.98 -47.82
N LEU A 588 3.01 22.45 -47.19
CA LEU A 588 3.87 21.44 -47.81
C LEU A 588 3.12 20.12 -48.01
N VAL A 589 2.30 19.69 -47.05
CA VAL A 589 1.46 18.51 -47.18
C VAL A 589 0.43 18.69 -48.30
N ALA A 590 -0.19 19.86 -48.42
CA ALA A 590 -1.13 20.15 -49.51
C ALA A 590 -0.46 20.08 -50.89
N HIS A 591 0.76 20.59 -51.01
CA HIS A 591 1.54 20.51 -52.24
C HIS A 591 1.87 19.05 -52.61
N TYR A 592 2.32 18.22 -51.65
CA TYR A 592 2.59 16.82 -51.91
C TYR A 592 1.33 16.02 -52.29
N LYS A 593 0.18 16.31 -51.68
CA LYS A 593 -1.10 15.72 -52.08
C LYS A 593 -1.44 16.03 -53.54
N THR A 594 -1.23 17.28 -53.97
CA THR A 594 -1.48 17.69 -55.36
C THR A 594 -0.56 16.94 -56.33
N ILE A 595 0.74 16.82 -56.02
CA ILE A 595 1.67 16.03 -56.85
C ILE A 595 1.22 14.58 -56.93
N ILE A 596 0.80 13.99 -55.81
CA ILE A 596 0.31 12.61 -55.79
C ILE A 596 -0.91 12.48 -56.72
N GLU A 597 -1.92 13.33 -56.59
CA GLU A 597 -3.09 13.34 -57.47
C GLU A 597 -2.74 13.50 -58.96
N GLU A 598 -1.78 14.38 -59.29
CA GLU A 598 -1.30 14.55 -60.67
C GLU A 598 -0.59 13.30 -61.19
N THR A 599 0.24 12.67 -60.37
CA THR A 599 0.97 11.44 -60.73
C THR A 599 0.03 10.25 -60.87
N GLU A 600 -0.95 10.09 -59.96
CA GLU A 600 -2.01 9.10 -60.06
C GLU A 600 -2.86 9.33 -61.32
N GLY A 601 -3.20 10.58 -61.63
CA GLY A 601 -3.92 10.94 -62.86
C GLY A 601 -3.11 10.67 -64.13
N MET A 602 -1.78 10.84 -64.10
CA MET A 602 -0.91 10.47 -65.21
C MET A 602 -0.82 8.95 -65.38
N LEU A 603 -0.65 8.22 -64.28
CA LEU A 603 -0.58 6.76 -64.27
C LEU A 603 -1.87 6.15 -64.81
N ASN A 604 -3.03 6.65 -64.37
CA ASN A 604 -4.32 6.18 -64.84
C ASN A 604 -4.53 6.46 -66.34
N ARG A 605 -4.07 7.62 -66.85
CA ARG A 605 -4.09 7.91 -68.29
C ARG A 605 -3.20 6.96 -69.09
N LEU A 606 -2.01 6.64 -68.58
CA LEU A 606 -1.10 5.68 -69.20
C LEU A 606 -1.71 4.28 -69.20
N GLN A 607 -2.27 3.83 -68.08
CA GLN A 607 -2.95 2.54 -67.98
C GLN A 607 -4.08 2.43 -69.01
N ASN A 608 -4.96 3.44 -69.08
CA ASN A 608 -6.04 3.47 -70.07
C ASN A 608 -5.52 3.45 -71.53
N HIS A 609 -4.37 4.08 -71.80
CA HIS A 609 -3.78 4.06 -73.14
C HIS A 609 -3.23 2.67 -73.48
N VAL A 610 -2.54 2.02 -72.54
CA VAL A 610 -2.02 0.66 -72.70
C VAL A 610 -3.17 -0.33 -72.89
N GLU A 611 -4.22 -0.27 -72.07
CA GLU A 611 -5.40 -1.14 -72.22
C GLU A 611 -6.09 -0.98 -73.59
N LYS A 612 -6.18 0.26 -74.11
CA LYS A 612 -6.70 0.53 -75.46
C LYS A 612 -5.81 -0.07 -76.55
N GLU A 613 -4.50 0.10 -76.45
CA GLU A 613 -3.57 -0.48 -77.42
C GLU A 613 -3.59 -2.02 -77.32
N GLU A 614 -3.59 -2.61 -76.13
CA GLU A 614 -3.74 -4.06 -75.96
C GLU A 614 -5.03 -4.59 -76.58
N ALA A 615 -6.16 -3.91 -76.38
CA ALA A 615 -7.43 -4.27 -77.02
C ALA A 615 -7.33 -4.21 -78.55
N ARG A 616 -6.67 -3.17 -79.08
CA ARG A 616 -6.42 -3.03 -80.52
C ARG A 616 -5.53 -4.15 -81.06
N TRP A 617 -4.46 -4.51 -80.36
CA TRP A 617 -3.56 -5.60 -80.75
C TRP A 617 -4.27 -6.96 -80.69
N LYS A 618 -5.10 -7.20 -79.68
CA LYS A 618 -5.94 -8.41 -79.58
C LYS A 618 -6.91 -8.51 -80.76
N GLN A 619 -7.61 -7.43 -81.10
CA GLN A 619 -8.51 -7.40 -82.24
C GLN A 619 -7.77 -7.64 -83.56
N LEU A 620 -6.59 -7.03 -83.74
CA LEU A 620 -5.78 -7.24 -84.94
C LEU A 620 -5.28 -8.69 -85.03
N LEU A 621 -4.90 -9.30 -83.91
CA LEU A 621 -4.49 -10.69 -83.85
C LEU A 621 -5.65 -11.62 -84.25
N GLU A 622 -6.86 -11.38 -83.71
CA GLU A 622 -8.07 -12.15 -84.06
C GLU A 622 -8.40 -12.04 -85.56
N VAL A 623 -8.29 -10.84 -86.15
CA VAL A 623 -8.43 -10.65 -87.60
C VAL A 623 -7.37 -11.44 -88.37
N LYS A 624 -6.12 -11.46 -87.91
CA LYS A 624 -5.05 -12.22 -88.58
C LYS A 624 -5.18 -13.73 -88.39
N GLU A 625 -5.68 -14.19 -87.25
CA GLU A 625 -5.98 -15.60 -86.99
C GLU A 625 -7.12 -16.10 -87.88
N THR A 626 -8.19 -15.32 -88.02
CA THR A 626 -9.29 -15.63 -88.96
C THR A 626 -8.82 -15.60 -90.41
N GLU A 627 -8.03 -14.60 -90.83
CA GLU A 627 -7.39 -14.60 -92.16
C GLU A 627 -6.53 -15.85 -92.38
N LEU A 628 -5.67 -16.22 -91.41
CA LEU A 628 -4.85 -17.43 -91.50
C LEU A 628 -5.71 -18.70 -91.57
N GLN A 629 -6.82 -18.75 -90.85
CA GLN A 629 -7.75 -19.88 -90.92
C GLN A 629 -8.39 -19.97 -92.30
N THR A 630 -8.87 -18.87 -92.87
CA THR A 630 -9.41 -18.86 -94.24
C THR A 630 -8.38 -19.27 -95.29
N LEU A 631 -7.13 -18.83 -95.16
CA LEU A 631 -6.05 -19.23 -96.06
C LEU A 631 -5.69 -20.72 -95.90
N ARG A 632 -5.77 -21.27 -94.67
CA ARG A 632 -5.59 -22.72 -94.43
C ARG A 632 -6.72 -23.52 -95.09
N GLU A 633 -7.97 -23.11 -94.92
CA GLU A 633 -9.13 -23.74 -95.56
C GLU A 633 -9.04 -23.65 -97.09
N GLU A 634 -8.61 -22.51 -97.65
CA GLU A 634 -8.38 -22.36 -99.08
C GLU A 634 -7.24 -23.25 -99.58
N LYS A 635 -6.14 -23.33 -98.81
CA LYS A 635 -5.02 -24.23 -99.11
C LYS A 635 -5.49 -25.69 -99.12
N GLU A 636 -6.24 -26.13 -98.11
CA GLU A 636 -6.78 -27.50 -98.03
C GLU A 636 -7.73 -27.80 -99.21
N ARG A 637 -8.57 -26.84 -99.61
CA ARG A 637 -9.41 -26.95 -100.81
C ARG A 637 -8.59 -27.09 -102.09
N LEU A 638 -7.51 -26.32 -102.23
CA LEU A 638 -6.61 -26.40 -103.38
C LEU A 638 -5.82 -27.72 -103.40
N GLU A 639 -5.34 -28.20 -102.25
CA GLU A 639 -4.68 -29.49 -102.10
C GLU A 639 -5.64 -30.64 -102.45
N GLY A 640 -6.88 -30.62 -101.95
CA GLY A 640 -7.91 -31.59 -102.34
C GLY A 640 -8.26 -31.54 -103.84
N SER A 641 -8.24 -30.36 -104.46
CA SER A 641 -8.39 -30.24 -105.92
C SER A 641 -7.17 -30.77 -106.68
N HIS A 642 -5.96 -30.72 -106.10
CA HIS A 642 -4.75 -31.25 -106.71
C HIS A 642 -4.71 -32.78 -106.64
N GLU A 643 -5.16 -33.35 -105.53
CA GLU A 643 -5.28 -34.80 -105.32
C GLU A 643 -6.34 -35.41 -106.27
N ALA A 644 -7.45 -34.69 -106.52
CA ALA A 644 -8.45 -35.08 -107.54
C ALA A 644 -7.93 -35.00 -109.00
N THR A 645 -6.85 -34.26 -109.27
CA THR A 645 -6.20 -34.21 -110.60
C THR A 645 -5.07 -35.23 -110.78
N CYS A 646 -4.64 -35.90 -109.72
CA CYS A 646 -3.47 -36.79 -109.73
C CYS A 646 -3.81 -38.26 -110.07
N GLU A 647 -5.04 -38.73 -109.81
CA GLU A 647 -5.45 -40.12 -110.17
C GLU A 647 -5.64 -40.36 -111.68
N VAL A 648 -5.50 -39.33 -112.54
CA VAL A 648 -5.60 -39.46 -114.00
C VAL A 648 -4.40 -38.80 -114.69
N CYS A 649 -3.18 -39.29 -114.44
CA CYS A 649 -2.00 -38.87 -115.21
C CYS A 649 -1.21 -40.07 -115.76
N GLY A 650 -1.52 -40.45 -117.00
CA GLY A 650 -0.81 -41.52 -117.76
C GLY A 650 0.69 -41.29 -117.98
N VAL A 651 1.24 -40.19 -117.46
CA VAL A 651 2.67 -39.86 -117.53
C VAL A 651 3.49 -40.68 -116.52
N GLU A 652 2.98 -40.96 -115.32
CA GLU A 652 3.67 -41.86 -114.36
C GLU A 652 3.73 -43.30 -114.88
N PHE A 653 2.66 -43.75 -115.52
CA PHE A 653 2.64 -45.06 -116.19
C PHE A 653 3.68 -45.14 -117.32
N ALA A 654 3.76 -44.10 -118.16
CA ALA A 654 4.75 -44.03 -119.25
C ALA A 654 6.21 -44.03 -118.72
N TYR A 655 6.48 -43.32 -117.62
CA TYR A 655 7.80 -43.30 -116.98
C TYR A 655 8.21 -44.69 -116.45
N SER A 656 7.29 -45.42 -115.81
CA SER A 656 7.57 -46.78 -115.32
C SER A 656 7.85 -47.77 -116.46
N CYS A 657 7.16 -47.64 -117.60
CA CYS A 657 7.44 -48.45 -118.78
C CYS A 657 8.83 -48.19 -119.37
N ILE A 658 9.26 -46.92 -119.42
CA ILE A 658 10.59 -46.54 -119.92
C ILE A 658 11.67 -47.07 -118.97
N GLU A 659 11.49 -46.89 -117.66
CA GLU A 659 12.45 -47.29 -116.62
C GLU A 659 12.76 -48.80 -116.64
N LYS A 660 11.76 -49.64 -116.94
CA LYS A 660 11.95 -51.09 -117.06
C LYS A 660 12.64 -51.53 -118.36
N SER A 661 12.49 -50.76 -119.44
CA SER A 661 13.05 -51.11 -120.76
C SER A 661 14.48 -50.62 -120.97
N LEU A 662 14.86 -49.49 -120.34
CA LEU A 662 16.15 -48.83 -120.52
C LEU A 662 17.37 -49.72 -120.20
N PRO A 663 17.40 -50.51 -119.11
CA PRO A 663 18.57 -51.32 -118.77
C PRO A 663 18.88 -52.40 -119.81
N HIS A 664 17.86 -53.02 -120.39
CA HIS A 664 18.04 -54.03 -121.44
C HIS A 664 18.69 -53.43 -122.71
N ILE A 665 18.24 -52.23 -123.10
CA ILE A 665 18.79 -51.53 -124.26
C ILE A 665 20.26 -51.13 -124.02
N VAL A 666 20.59 -50.66 -122.81
CA VAL A 666 21.96 -50.31 -122.44
C VAL A 666 22.88 -51.53 -122.47
N THR A 667 22.44 -52.67 -121.92
CA THR A 667 23.25 -53.90 -121.93
C THR A 667 23.52 -54.42 -123.34
N GLU A 668 22.53 -54.34 -124.24
CA GLU A 668 22.70 -54.77 -125.64
C GLU A 668 23.71 -53.89 -126.39
N ARG A 669 23.69 -52.57 -126.15
CA ARG A 669 24.65 -51.63 -126.76
C ARG A 669 26.07 -51.79 -126.21
N ASP A 670 26.23 -52.05 -124.92
CA ASP A 670 27.55 -52.31 -124.33
C ASP A 670 28.21 -53.58 -124.86
N GLU A 671 27.42 -54.62 -125.16
CA GLU A 671 27.93 -55.84 -125.80
C GLU A 671 28.36 -55.61 -127.25
N GLU A 672 27.65 -54.78 -128.01
CA GLU A 672 28.06 -54.35 -129.36
C GLU A 672 29.38 -53.56 -129.34
N VAL A 673 29.53 -52.61 -128.39
CA VAL A 673 30.77 -51.84 -128.24
C VAL A 673 31.95 -52.74 -127.90
N LYS A 674 31.78 -53.71 -127.00
CA LYS A 674 32.83 -54.69 -126.67
C LYS A 674 33.26 -55.52 -127.86
N LYS A 675 32.32 -55.94 -128.72
CA LYS A 675 32.64 -56.67 -129.97
C LYS A 675 33.46 -55.82 -130.93
N LEU A 676 33.10 -54.55 -131.11
CA LEU A 676 33.84 -53.62 -131.98
C LEU A 676 35.25 -53.33 -131.44
N TRP A 677 35.39 -53.16 -130.12
CA TRP A 677 36.69 -52.92 -129.49
C TRP A 677 37.63 -54.13 -129.65
N LYS A 678 37.10 -55.35 -129.53
CA LYS A 678 37.87 -56.58 -129.76
C LYS A 678 38.35 -56.69 -131.22
N ALA A 679 37.49 -56.35 -132.19
CA ALA A 679 37.86 -56.33 -133.61
C ALA A 679 38.91 -55.24 -133.93
N TYR A 680 38.86 -54.09 -133.25
CA TYR A 680 39.85 -53.03 -133.40
C TYR A 680 41.22 -53.46 -132.86
N PHE A 681 41.26 -54.09 -131.68
CA PHE A 681 42.49 -54.57 -131.06
C PHE A 681 43.18 -55.67 -131.89
N GLU A 682 42.43 -56.62 -132.45
CA GLU A 682 42.97 -57.63 -133.37
C GLU A 682 43.54 -57.03 -134.66
N ARG A 683 43.02 -55.87 -135.10
CA ARG A 683 43.54 -55.16 -136.28
C ARG A 683 44.84 -54.40 -135.99
N LEU A 684 45.01 -53.90 -134.77
CA LEU A 684 46.22 -53.23 -134.31
C LEU A 684 47.40 -54.20 -134.17
N VAL A 685 47.19 -55.39 -133.60
CA VAL A 685 48.23 -56.41 -133.46
C VAL A 685 48.77 -56.91 -134.81
N ASN A 686 47.94 -56.90 -135.86
CA ASN A 686 48.38 -57.29 -137.20
C ASN A 686 49.21 -56.22 -137.94
N LEU A 687 49.24 -54.96 -137.46
CA LEU A 687 49.95 -53.85 -138.11
C LEU A 687 51.38 -53.64 -137.59
N GLU A 688 51.76 -54.22 -136.44
CA GLU A 688 53.14 -54.15 -135.90
C GLU A 688 54.14 -55.11 -136.59
N GLY A 689 53.71 -55.89 -137.59
CA GLY A 689 54.55 -56.85 -138.32
C GLY A 689 55.38 -56.30 -139.49
N GLU A 690 55.13 -55.09 -140.01
CA GLU A 690 55.85 -54.54 -141.17
C GLU A 690 56.32 -53.10 -140.89
N GLY A 691 57.65 -52.93 -140.79
CA GLY A 691 58.27 -51.75 -140.21
C GLY A 691 58.30 -50.48 -141.07
N LEU A 692 58.28 -49.33 -140.38
CA LEU A 692 59.07 -48.13 -140.71
C LEU A 692 59.07 -47.15 -139.52
N VAL A 693 60.23 -47.12 -138.85
CA VAL A 693 60.95 -45.98 -138.25
C VAL A 693 60.17 -44.67 -138.04
N GLY A 694 60.15 -44.18 -136.79
CA GLY A 694 60.01 -42.74 -136.57
C GLY A 694 59.61 -42.30 -135.18
N LYS A 695 60.52 -42.45 -134.22
CA LYS A 695 60.77 -41.60 -133.03
C LYS A 695 59.58 -40.84 -132.40
N ASN A 696 59.45 -41.10 -131.09
CA ASN A 696 58.82 -40.30 -130.03
C ASN A 696 57.36 -40.67 -129.71
N GLN A 697 57.21 -41.65 -128.82
CA GLN A 697 56.10 -41.76 -127.88
C GLN A 697 56.64 -42.26 -126.54
N GLU A 698 56.63 -41.38 -125.56
CA GLU A 698 56.63 -41.60 -124.11
C GLU A 698 56.35 -40.18 -123.57
N GLU A 699 55.24 -39.84 -122.92
CA GLU A 699 54.18 -40.60 -122.29
C GLU A 699 52.92 -39.72 -122.30
N GLU A 700 51.81 -40.23 -122.80
CA GLU A 700 50.48 -39.83 -122.40
C GLU A 700 49.66 -41.13 -122.32
N LEU A 701 49.53 -41.68 -121.11
CA LEU A 701 48.45 -42.57 -120.70
C LEU A 701 48.52 -42.76 -119.17
N ASN A 702 47.94 -41.80 -118.46
CA ASN A 702 46.72 -42.07 -117.71
C ASN A 702 45.80 -40.84 -117.73
#